data_AF-A0A8S4Q294-F1
#
_entry.id   AF-A0A8S4Q294-F1
#
_cell.length_a   1.000
_cell.length_b   1.000
_cell.length_c   1.000
_cell.angle_alpha   90.00
_cell.angle_beta   90.00
_cell.angle_gamma   90.00
#
_symmetry.space_group_name_H-M   'P 1'
#
loop_
_entity.id
_entity.type
_entity.pdbx_description
1 polymer ?
#
loop_
_entity_poly.entity_id
_entity_poly.type
_entity_poly.pdbx_seq_one_letter_code
_entity_poly.pdbx_strand_id
1 'polypeptide(L)'
;MDAYRPYRFSSASSASPEDLLENPHKEIELEEPTGTAQQLGFGNGINTAPNHTDVNLGDLHRTKDQTYLNNSDGDDLDDDRSASDNHDTPGNSSGSYDATHGVVDDTDYGPHVAVLTVGDATDPYSDQHAPTDQDTSSRNLQDMWSPGHQEGHAKIVYADASTFDGSEMSTGFLRLTRRSKENVILADIGTSTTDHDEVHDENNMLTSFGPPETVQPAVPIPSHVTQSHGDHDHVKQRNVDLNDVSLRLQHRSKTDTVLSKPSSPKLNWRFCFTLTTLIFVVMLVLLALLFLMFTRASSFNQSYHNPKCAEGRHVIVHLFEWKWTDVALECERFLGPKGFCGVQVSPPNEHRVITDPSYPWWQRYQPVSYLLHSRSGNKTQFRDMVDRCNAVGVRIYVDVVINHMGGHKGIGSAGSSFDSNRLLFPAVPFGPNDFSCCECDACKTASCNIESYSDAQQVRNCRLLGLIDLALARDEVRRKVAGYLNQLIDIGVGGFRVDAAKHMWPDDMKTLFASLHNLNTKWFPIGSRPFVAMEVIDNGEHEPIRASEYIQLGRVTEFKYGAHLGKAFQKRYPLKDLKTFGTSWGMLESKDSLVFIDNHDNQRGHGGGGDVLSFYSPRQYKMAVAFMLAHPHGVPRLMSSYSWDGGPADNDWMGPPANTEGRTKDITITKGQCDDRWVCEHRWPQIVLMVAFRNEVDGTSIDNWWDNGGHQIAFSRGNKGFLAINNENFDMNVRIKTGLPAGKYCDIMYGYPTDYGCSGSTVVVDSEGFVNVQIGTTLVDPMLAIHTGAMYGTGSSSTDYEIDFPSPLPSTPGPTRKPGEGDFQRTVIFLEGTTVMGQNLFIRGGIAHDKREGCTGEASTSACAITIKQNSLGGSAHYGPYRDWGRGDNFLDWYGVESTQGMYSGEAASGTPCAWTTNDVTHDGHQPLNVYGEHYWMTDLNMDCSETEDGWFELKGYITNSDNNWEGNIEQVDSCEGAASGSRPYSMGNHMARCGYINVFRWNDNGCRIETFS
;
A
#
# COMPACT_ATOMS: atom_id res chain seq x y z
N MET A 1 7.68 68.45 -30.43
CA MET A 1 7.95 67.70 -29.17
C MET A 1 6.88 66.62 -29.05
N ASP A 2 6.82 65.59 -29.90
CA ASP A 2 7.82 64.61 -30.40
C ASP A 2 7.82 63.37 -29.48
N ALA A 3 7.35 62.18 -29.85
CA ALA A 3 7.64 61.28 -30.99
C ALA A 3 8.70 60.20 -30.61
N TYR A 4 8.69 58.96 -31.13
CA TYR A 4 7.88 58.31 -32.18
C TYR A 4 7.53 56.83 -31.79
N ARG A 5 6.61 56.17 -32.54
CA ARG A 5 6.31 54.72 -32.48
C ARG A 5 6.94 53.94 -33.70
N PRO A 6 6.38 52.88 -34.34
CA PRO A 6 6.61 51.44 -34.02
C PRO A 6 6.75 50.43 -35.23
N TYR A 7 6.87 49.13 -34.89
CA TYR A 7 6.24 47.93 -35.56
C TYR A 7 6.76 47.27 -36.88
N ARG A 8 6.60 45.92 -36.92
CA ARG A 8 6.35 44.98 -38.08
C ARG A 8 7.55 44.69 -39.00
N PHE A 9 7.62 43.56 -39.76
CA PHE A 9 6.75 42.37 -40.02
C PHE A 9 7.69 41.12 -40.27
N SER A 10 7.44 39.93 -40.86
CA SER A 10 6.35 39.13 -41.53
C SER A 10 6.92 37.69 -41.71
N SER A 11 6.32 36.56 -41.29
CA SER A 11 5.17 35.76 -41.80
C SER A 11 5.37 34.97 -43.12
N ALA A 12 5.18 33.62 -43.09
CA ALA A 12 5.06 32.58 -44.17
C ALA A 12 6.04 31.38 -43.97
N SER A 13 5.80 30.12 -44.38
CA SER A 13 4.56 29.37 -44.71
C SER A 13 4.82 27.85 -44.89
N SER A 14 3.94 27.00 -44.34
CA SER A 14 3.57 25.61 -44.77
C SER A 14 4.54 24.70 -45.56
N ALA A 15 4.91 23.53 -45.01
CA ALA A 15 5.01 22.23 -45.73
C ALA A 15 5.27 21.02 -44.78
N SER A 16 4.89 19.82 -45.24
CA SER A 16 5.23 18.46 -44.76
C SER A 16 4.89 17.46 -45.89
N PRO A 17 5.28 16.15 -45.89
CA PRO A 17 5.99 15.37 -44.87
C PRO A 17 7.15 14.49 -45.44
N GLU A 18 7.52 13.44 -44.69
CA GLU A 18 8.10 12.13 -45.10
C GLU A 18 9.63 11.96 -45.37
N ASP A 19 10.10 10.82 -44.83
CA ASP A 19 11.27 9.96 -45.08
C ASP A 19 12.70 10.53 -45.32
N LEU A 20 13.65 10.11 -44.47
CA LEU A 20 14.53 8.96 -44.81
C LEU A 20 15.33 8.43 -43.59
N LEU A 21 16.05 7.32 -43.80
CA LEU A 21 16.73 6.49 -42.79
C LEU A 21 18.25 6.78 -42.65
N GLU A 22 18.79 6.21 -41.57
CA GLU A 22 20.20 5.79 -41.37
C GLU A 22 21.31 6.81 -41.01
N ASN A 23 22.26 6.26 -40.25
CA ASN A 23 23.51 6.79 -39.65
C ASN A 23 24.69 6.17 -40.47
N PRO A 24 26.01 6.41 -40.23
CA PRO A 24 26.64 7.22 -39.19
C PRO A 24 27.94 8.02 -39.57
N HIS A 25 28.52 8.67 -38.56
CA HIS A 25 29.94 9.04 -38.35
C HIS A 25 30.82 9.64 -39.48
N LYS A 26 31.36 10.85 -39.22
CA LYS A 26 32.83 11.07 -39.16
C LYS A 26 33.27 12.37 -38.46
N GLU A 27 34.51 12.41 -37.97
CA GLU A 27 35.16 13.58 -37.33
C GLU A 27 35.77 14.57 -38.34
N ILE A 28 35.98 15.82 -37.89
CA ILE A 28 37.02 16.76 -38.38
C ILE A 28 37.64 17.47 -37.15
N GLU A 29 38.89 17.93 -37.29
CA GLU A 29 39.88 18.23 -36.24
C GLU A 29 40.48 19.66 -36.42
N LEU A 30 41.45 20.06 -35.57
CA LEU A 30 42.38 21.22 -35.69
C LEU A 30 41.80 22.63 -35.31
N GLU A 31 42.55 23.60 -34.77
CA GLU A 31 43.95 23.68 -34.28
C GLU A 31 44.14 24.88 -33.28
N GLU A 32 45.28 24.95 -32.57
CA GLU A 32 45.71 26.14 -31.77
C GLU A 32 46.39 27.24 -32.65
N PRO A 33 47.08 28.30 -32.13
CA PRO A 33 48.50 28.11 -31.70
C PRO A 33 49.19 29.15 -30.75
N THR A 34 50.41 28.78 -30.29
CA THR A 34 51.62 29.59 -29.94
C THR A 34 51.87 30.17 -28.52
N GLY A 35 53.14 30.12 -28.05
CA GLY A 35 53.59 30.67 -26.75
C GLY A 35 55.10 31.00 -26.53
N THR A 36 56.05 30.02 -26.56
CA THR A 36 57.55 30.15 -26.37
C THR A 36 58.06 30.67 -24.98
N ALA A 37 59.34 30.64 -24.55
CA ALA A 37 60.56 29.75 -24.61
C ALA A 37 61.68 30.44 -23.73
N GLN A 38 62.87 29.95 -23.31
CA GLN A 38 63.69 28.72 -23.38
C GLN A 38 64.67 28.72 -22.13
N GLN A 39 65.54 27.74 -21.80
CA GLN A 39 66.89 27.50 -22.38
C GLN A 39 67.57 26.19 -21.85
N LEU A 40 68.25 25.46 -22.76
CA LEU A 40 69.52 24.68 -22.66
C LEU A 40 69.85 23.74 -21.45
N GLY A 41 70.40 22.51 -21.64
CA GLY A 41 70.69 21.75 -22.87
C GLY A 41 71.62 20.50 -22.70
N PHE A 42 71.73 19.68 -23.78
CA PHE A 42 72.60 18.49 -24.00
C PHE A 42 72.35 17.20 -23.16
N GLY A 43 72.37 15.95 -23.68
CA GLY A 43 72.35 15.44 -25.07
C GLY A 43 72.64 13.92 -25.27
N ASN A 44 71.97 13.27 -26.26
CA ASN A 44 72.25 11.99 -26.98
C ASN A 44 72.28 10.58 -26.27
N GLY A 45 71.57 9.57 -26.84
CA GLY A 45 72.20 8.25 -27.16
C GLY A 45 71.50 6.86 -26.99
N ILE A 46 70.70 6.39 -27.98
CA ILE A 46 70.77 5.05 -28.67
C ILE A 46 70.48 3.67 -27.95
N ASN A 47 69.43 2.97 -28.44
CA ASN A 47 69.17 1.51 -28.70
C ASN A 47 69.17 0.31 -27.69
N THR A 48 68.23 -0.62 -27.98
CA THR A 48 68.24 -2.13 -27.93
C THR A 48 67.87 -2.97 -26.68
N ALA A 49 67.35 -4.19 -26.93
CA ALA A 49 66.84 -5.26 -26.02
C ALA A 49 67.86 -6.47 -25.94
N PRO A 50 67.59 -7.77 -25.57
CA PRO A 50 66.33 -8.52 -25.26
C PRO A 50 66.39 -9.71 -24.21
N ASN A 51 65.31 -10.55 -24.17
CA ASN A 51 65.22 -12.03 -23.93
C ASN A 51 65.17 -12.75 -22.53
N HIS A 52 64.05 -13.48 -22.31
CA HIS A 52 63.82 -14.91 -21.94
C HIS A 52 64.79 -15.75 -21.06
N THR A 53 64.25 -16.61 -20.13
CA THR A 53 64.15 -18.12 -20.22
C THR A 53 63.67 -18.85 -18.92
N ASP A 54 62.79 -19.88 -19.07
CA ASP A 54 62.79 -21.31 -18.58
C ASP A 54 62.99 -21.72 -17.07
N VAL A 55 62.46 -22.84 -16.48
CA VAL A 55 61.41 -23.87 -16.79
C VAL A 55 61.10 -24.89 -15.61
N ASN A 56 59.87 -25.46 -15.53
CA ASN A 56 59.38 -26.77 -14.96
C ASN A 56 59.22 -27.19 -13.44
N LEU A 57 58.00 -27.71 -13.15
CA LEU A 57 57.54 -29.00 -12.51
C LEU A 57 58.01 -29.51 -11.12
N GLY A 58 57.14 -30.24 -10.37
CA GLY A 58 57.55 -30.90 -9.10
C GLY A 58 56.70 -31.96 -8.33
N ASP A 59 55.36 -32.03 -8.41
CA ASP A 59 54.49 -33.18 -8.02
C ASP A 59 54.39 -33.80 -6.57
N LEU A 60 53.22 -34.44 -6.32
CA LEU A 60 52.90 -35.60 -5.41
C LEU A 60 52.82 -35.54 -3.83
N HIS A 61 51.56 -35.52 -3.35
CA HIS A 61 50.91 -36.45 -2.37
C HIS A 61 51.62 -37.01 -1.10
N ARG A 62 50.99 -36.86 0.11
CA ARG A 62 50.21 -37.96 0.80
C ARG A 62 49.58 -37.65 2.18
N THR A 63 48.25 -37.78 2.25
CA THR A 63 47.40 -38.52 3.24
C THR A 63 47.77 -38.75 4.74
N LYS A 64 46.75 -38.54 5.61
CA LYS A 64 46.36 -39.34 6.82
C LYS A 64 47.23 -39.23 8.11
N ASP A 65 46.74 -39.47 9.34
CA ASP A 65 45.39 -39.82 9.89
C ASP A 65 45.30 -39.46 11.42
N GLN A 66 44.07 -39.30 11.93
CA GLN A 66 43.55 -39.62 13.29
C GLN A 66 44.25 -39.19 14.62
N THR A 67 43.57 -38.26 15.33
CA THR A 67 43.11 -38.28 16.76
C THR A 67 43.94 -38.92 17.90
N TYR A 68 44.02 -38.23 19.05
CA TYR A 68 43.76 -38.81 20.40
C TYR A 68 43.35 -37.74 21.44
N LEU A 69 43.12 -38.13 22.71
CA LEU A 69 42.36 -37.39 23.75
C LEU A 69 43.18 -37.06 25.02
N ASN A 70 42.57 -36.20 25.88
CA ASN A 70 42.69 -36.06 27.35
C ASN A 70 43.67 -35.06 28.00
N ASN A 71 43.05 -34.05 28.65
CA ASN A 71 43.12 -33.68 30.08
C ASN A 71 44.24 -32.83 30.73
N SER A 72 43.73 -32.01 31.66
CA SER A 72 44.24 -31.59 32.98
C SER A 72 45.46 -30.66 33.11
N ASP A 73 45.15 -29.43 33.53
CA ASP A 73 45.50 -28.80 34.82
C ASP A 73 46.95 -28.86 35.36
N GLY A 74 47.43 -27.71 35.86
CA GLY A 74 48.45 -27.67 36.93
C GLY A 74 49.53 -26.60 36.80
N ASP A 75 49.34 -25.50 37.55
CA ASP A 75 50.30 -24.65 38.28
C ASP A 75 51.82 -24.88 38.11
N ASP A 76 52.61 -23.78 38.06
CA ASP A 76 53.54 -23.47 39.16
C ASP A 76 54.01 -21.98 39.18
N LEU A 77 54.85 -21.62 40.16
CA LEU A 77 55.05 -20.26 40.72
C LEU A 77 56.42 -19.56 40.40
N ASP A 78 56.63 -18.44 41.12
CA ASP A 78 57.85 -17.61 41.33
C ASP A 78 58.23 -16.62 40.20
N ASP A 79 58.45 -15.31 40.39
CA ASP A 79 58.92 -14.40 41.48
C ASP A 79 60.35 -13.89 41.23
N ASP A 80 60.49 -12.59 40.89
CA ASP A 80 61.59 -11.75 41.37
C ASP A 80 61.23 -10.25 41.28
N ARG A 81 62.03 -9.39 41.92
CA ARG A 81 61.76 -7.97 42.19
C ARG A 81 62.75 -7.05 41.48
N SER A 82 62.35 -5.81 41.20
CA SER A 82 63.04 -4.59 41.72
C SER A 82 62.49 -3.27 41.17
N ALA A 83 62.60 -2.22 42.00
CA ALA A 83 62.96 -0.82 41.70
C ALA A 83 62.28 -0.01 40.55
N SER A 84 62.14 1.32 40.63
CA SER A 84 62.15 2.28 41.76
C SER A 84 61.77 3.68 41.26
N ASP A 85 61.04 4.44 42.07
CA ASP A 85 61.09 5.91 42.25
C ASP A 85 61.08 6.91 41.06
N ASN A 86 60.17 7.90 41.18
CA ASN A 86 60.36 9.37 41.06
C ASN A 86 61.34 9.92 39.99
N HIS A 87 60.98 10.96 39.22
CA HIS A 87 60.98 12.33 39.76
C HIS A 87 60.28 13.41 38.89
N ASP A 88 60.04 14.55 39.53
CA ASP A 88 60.02 15.94 39.04
C ASP A 88 58.93 16.50 38.07
N THR A 89 57.94 17.12 38.71
CA THR A 89 57.41 18.48 38.40
C THR A 89 58.48 19.58 38.60
N PRO A 90 58.27 20.92 38.36
CA PRO A 90 57.21 21.67 37.64
C PRO A 90 57.79 22.68 36.59
N GLY A 91 56.99 23.55 35.95
CA GLY A 91 57.54 24.55 34.98
C GLY A 91 56.61 25.64 34.43
N ASN A 92 56.16 26.57 35.28
CA ASN A 92 55.33 27.76 35.03
C ASN A 92 55.86 28.79 33.97
N SER A 93 54.99 29.74 33.54
CA SER A 93 55.28 31.08 32.92
C SER A 93 55.69 31.16 31.42
N SER A 94 55.54 32.29 30.67
CA SER A 94 54.60 33.44 30.72
C SER A 94 54.83 34.43 29.54
N GLY A 95 53.79 35.17 29.11
CA GLY A 95 53.87 36.38 28.25
C GLY A 95 53.44 36.14 26.78
N SER A 96 52.71 36.98 26.03
CA SER A 96 52.20 38.39 26.07
C SER A 96 52.79 39.27 24.95
N TYR A 97 52.04 40.32 24.54
CA TYR A 97 52.32 41.25 23.40
C TYR A 97 52.12 40.63 22.01
N ASP A 98 51.82 41.34 20.90
CA ASP A 98 50.97 42.52 20.59
C ASP A 98 50.90 42.61 19.02
N ALA A 99 50.10 43.39 18.28
CA ALA A 99 49.08 44.43 18.54
C ALA A 99 48.14 44.60 17.32
N THR A 100 47.02 45.34 17.48
CA THR A 100 46.27 46.12 16.45
C THR A 100 45.69 45.40 15.20
N HIS A 101 44.69 45.89 14.44
CA HIS A 101 43.82 47.10 14.46
C HIS A 101 42.49 46.84 13.68
N GLY A 102 41.49 47.73 13.80
CA GLY A 102 40.23 47.72 13.02
C GLY A 102 39.00 47.30 13.86
N VAL A 103 38.08 48.15 14.33
CA VAL A 103 37.38 49.34 13.77
C VAL A 103 36.39 48.97 12.65
N VAL A 104 35.09 49.32 12.65
CA VAL A 104 34.02 49.66 13.65
C VAL A 104 32.78 50.13 12.85
N ASP A 105 31.59 50.16 13.48
CA ASP A 105 30.36 50.87 13.05
C ASP A 105 29.54 50.39 11.81
N ASP A 106 28.21 50.56 11.75
CA ASP A 106 27.17 50.71 12.80
C ASP A 106 25.73 50.66 12.20
N THR A 107 24.72 50.79 13.07
CA THR A 107 23.34 51.32 12.90
C THR A 107 22.21 50.41 12.40
N ASP A 108 20.98 50.49 12.93
CA ASP A 108 20.47 50.98 14.25
C ASP A 108 18.99 50.54 14.43
N TYR A 109 18.37 50.91 15.56
CA TYR A 109 16.96 50.87 15.97
C TYR A 109 16.42 49.58 16.62
N GLY A 110 16.42 49.57 17.96
CA GLY A 110 15.52 48.78 18.82
C GLY A 110 14.17 49.49 19.05
N PRO A 111 13.63 49.63 20.30
CA PRO A 111 14.21 49.25 21.61
C PRO A 111 13.23 48.67 22.68
N HIS A 112 13.81 48.29 23.84
CA HIS A 112 13.14 47.95 25.14
C HIS A 112 12.44 46.57 25.20
N VAL A 113 12.29 45.89 26.35
CA VAL A 113 12.31 46.30 27.78
C VAL A 113 13.38 45.55 28.61
N ALA A 114 13.65 46.02 29.84
CA ALA A 114 14.80 45.64 30.68
C ALA A 114 14.69 44.29 31.44
N VAL A 115 15.87 43.79 31.84
CA VAL A 115 16.11 42.61 32.69
C VAL A 115 16.11 42.97 34.18
N LEU A 116 15.71 42.04 35.06
CA LEU A 116 16.21 41.98 36.44
C LEU A 116 16.38 40.53 36.91
N THR A 117 17.46 40.27 37.66
CA THR A 117 18.05 38.95 37.94
C THR A 117 17.81 38.43 39.36
N VAL A 118 17.51 37.13 39.50
CA VAL A 118 18.02 36.14 40.50
C VAL A 118 17.79 34.75 39.86
N GLY A 119 18.63 33.71 39.99
CA GLY A 119 19.91 33.53 40.68
C GLY A 119 19.96 32.19 41.42
N ASP A 120 20.81 31.26 40.95
CA ASP A 120 21.34 30.03 41.58
C ASP A 120 20.44 29.11 42.43
N ALA A 121 20.40 27.81 42.09
CA ALA A 121 20.97 26.73 42.92
C ALA A 121 20.80 25.30 42.32
N THR A 122 21.93 24.71 41.92
CA THR A 122 22.32 23.28 41.90
C THR A 122 21.31 22.19 42.34
N ASP A 123 21.08 21.23 41.43
CA ASP A 123 20.90 19.79 41.73
C ASP A 123 22.21 19.20 42.33
N PRO A 124 22.17 18.17 43.19
CA PRO A 124 22.58 16.83 42.70
C PRO A 124 21.98 15.58 43.40
N TYR A 125 21.76 14.50 42.62
CA TYR A 125 22.00 13.07 42.94
C TYR A 125 21.34 12.47 44.23
N SER A 126 20.60 11.35 44.17
CA SER A 126 21.14 10.03 43.79
C SER A 126 20.07 8.92 43.90
N ASP A 127 20.10 7.94 42.99
CA ASP A 127 19.38 6.66 43.12
C ASP A 127 20.30 5.59 43.72
N GLN A 128 19.86 4.87 44.77
CA GLN A 128 20.36 3.54 45.10
C GLN A 128 19.31 2.62 45.76
N HIS A 129 19.18 1.43 45.15
CA HIS A 129 18.81 0.13 45.72
C HIS A 129 17.41 -0.13 46.34
N ALA A 130 16.81 -1.20 45.82
CA ALA A 130 15.70 -2.00 46.38
C ALA A 130 16.23 -2.94 47.51
N PRO A 131 15.45 -3.85 48.16
CA PRO A 131 14.09 -4.33 47.82
C PRO A 131 13.15 -4.60 49.03
N THR A 132 12.12 -5.43 48.79
CA THR A 132 11.25 -6.23 49.72
C THR A 132 9.76 -5.87 49.83
N ASP A 133 8.95 -6.74 49.21
CA ASP A 133 7.75 -7.47 49.69
C ASP A 133 6.71 -6.90 50.69
N GLN A 134 5.50 -7.47 50.53
CA GLN A 134 4.34 -7.58 51.45
C GLN A 134 3.30 -6.45 51.50
N ASP A 135 2.30 -6.59 50.62
CA ASP A 135 0.91 -7.03 50.97
C ASP A 135 0.04 -6.21 51.97
N THR A 136 -1.26 -6.52 51.99
CA THR A 136 -2.30 -6.12 52.96
C THR A 136 -2.96 -4.73 52.81
N SER A 137 -3.81 -4.64 51.79
CA SER A 137 -5.25 -4.35 51.96
C SER A 137 -5.76 -3.16 52.81
N SER A 138 -6.56 -2.32 52.13
CA SER A 138 -7.89 -1.84 52.54
C SER A 138 -8.07 -0.48 53.25
N ARG A 139 -9.25 0.09 52.95
CA ARG A 139 -9.98 1.25 53.51
C ARG A 139 -9.67 2.58 52.80
N ASN A 140 -10.60 3.20 52.07
CA ASN A 140 -12.00 3.63 52.34
C ASN A 140 -12.10 4.98 53.07
N LEU A 141 -12.97 5.85 52.51
CA LEU A 141 -13.58 7.05 53.12
C LEU A 141 -12.60 8.22 53.37
N GLN A 142 -12.99 9.49 53.26
CA GLN A 142 -14.03 10.16 52.45
C GLN A 142 -13.79 11.69 52.52
N ASP A 143 -14.31 12.44 51.56
CA ASP A 143 -14.86 13.80 51.69
C ASP A 143 -14.00 15.04 52.08
N MET A 144 -14.35 16.14 51.38
CA MET A 144 -14.43 17.56 51.81
C MET A 144 -13.27 18.58 51.59
N TRP A 145 -13.64 19.57 50.77
CA TRP A 145 -13.37 21.03 50.85
C TRP A 145 -12.22 21.68 50.06
N SER A 146 -12.61 22.34 48.95
CA SER A 146 -12.02 23.61 48.47
C SER A 146 -12.52 24.80 49.32
N PRO A 147 -11.92 26.01 49.26
CA PRO A 147 -12.45 27.04 48.32
C PRO A 147 -11.50 28.18 47.84
N GLY A 148 -11.82 28.80 46.69
CA GLY A 148 -11.38 30.13 46.22
C GLY A 148 -9.98 30.21 45.56
N HIS A 149 -9.68 31.08 44.58
CA HIS A 149 -10.44 32.02 43.71
C HIS A 149 -9.89 31.85 42.26
N GLN A 150 -10.65 32.04 41.15
CA GLN A 150 -10.94 33.30 40.43
C GLN A 150 -9.74 34.27 40.29
N GLU A 151 -9.40 34.87 39.14
CA GLU A 151 -10.02 35.02 37.79
C GLU A 151 -8.99 34.63 36.68
N GLY A 152 -9.25 34.57 35.37
CA GLY A 152 -10.48 34.63 34.58
C GLY A 152 -10.19 34.92 33.08
N HIS A 153 -10.65 34.07 32.16
CA HIS A 153 -10.58 34.31 30.71
C HIS A 153 -11.84 33.78 30.01
N ALA A 154 -12.31 34.50 28.97
CA ALA A 154 -13.54 34.17 28.27
C ALA A 154 -13.38 32.99 27.29
N LYS A 155 -14.30 32.02 27.34
CA LYS A 155 -14.55 31.04 26.28
C LYS A 155 -16.00 31.13 25.83
N ILE A 156 -16.22 31.01 24.51
CA ILE A 156 -17.55 30.83 23.94
C ILE A 156 -17.98 29.38 24.18
N VAL A 157 -19.17 29.18 24.73
CA VAL A 157 -19.70 27.85 25.09
C VAL A 157 -20.72 27.41 24.05
N TYR A 158 -20.43 26.33 23.35
CA TYR A 158 -21.48 25.47 22.81
C TYR A 158 -22.02 24.61 23.96
N ALA A 159 -23.34 24.62 24.15
CA ALA A 159 -23.98 23.89 25.24
C ALA A 159 -24.26 22.44 24.82
N ASP A 160 -23.50 21.51 25.38
CA ASP A 160 -23.86 20.09 25.40
C ASP A 160 -24.96 19.85 26.44
N ALA A 161 -25.87 18.92 26.17
CA ALA A 161 -27.13 18.76 26.89
C ALA A 161 -27.61 17.29 26.96
N SER A 162 -26.84 16.43 27.62
CA SER A 162 -27.25 15.05 27.92
C SER A 162 -27.29 14.77 29.43
N THR A 163 -28.48 14.91 30.04
CA THR A 163 -28.97 14.13 31.20
C THR A 163 -30.36 14.60 31.62
N PHE A 164 -31.36 13.71 31.60
CA PHE A 164 -32.06 13.32 32.83
C PHE A 164 -32.85 12.01 32.63
N ASP A 165 -33.14 11.35 33.76
CA ASP A 165 -33.85 10.08 33.87
C ASP A 165 -35.39 10.24 33.73
N GLY A 166 -36.11 9.15 33.48
CA GLY A 166 -37.54 9.16 33.21
C GLY A 166 -38.44 8.87 34.42
N SER A 167 -39.64 9.46 34.46
CA SER A 167 -40.79 8.92 35.23
C SER A 167 -42.14 9.56 34.87
N GLU A 168 -43.12 8.67 34.63
CA GLU A 168 -44.57 8.75 34.94
C GLU A 168 -45.52 9.89 34.43
N MET A 169 -46.81 9.49 34.41
CA MET A 169 -48.07 10.28 34.48
C MET A 169 -48.55 11.20 33.31
N SER A 170 -49.26 10.54 32.39
CA SER A 170 -50.72 10.72 32.14
C SER A 170 -51.34 12.09 31.77
N THR A 171 -52.02 12.09 30.60
CA THR A 171 -53.33 12.74 30.30
C THR A 171 -53.59 14.19 30.74
N GLY A 172 -53.66 15.12 29.77
CA GLY A 172 -54.17 16.48 29.98
C GLY A 172 -54.79 17.12 28.73
N PHE A 173 -56.10 16.95 28.52
CA PHE A 173 -56.86 17.68 27.49
C PHE A 173 -57.21 19.09 27.99
N LEU A 174 -56.94 20.16 27.22
CA LEU A 174 -57.79 21.37 27.20
C LEU A 174 -57.51 22.31 26.02
N ARG A 175 -58.59 22.86 25.44
CA ARG A 175 -58.59 23.95 24.43
C ARG A 175 -58.80 25.30 25.12
N LEU A 176 -58.36 26.41 24.50
CA LEU A 176 -58.97 27.76 24.51
C LEU A 176 -58.14 28.72 23.62
N THR A 177 -58.33 28.83 22.30
CA THR A 177 -59.30 29.68 21.56
C THR A 177 -59.51 31.13 22.05
N ARG A 178 -58.95 32.12 21.32
CA ARG A 178 -59.62 33.35 20.77
C ARG A 178 -58.59 34.13 19.91
N ARG A 179 -58.89 34.53 18.66
CA ARG A 179 -59.59 35.76 18.18
C ARG A 179 -58.83 37.07 18.48
N SER A 180 -58.77 38.08 17.59
CA SER A 180 -59.27 38.23 16.20
C SER A 180 -58.92 39.61 15.59
N LYS A 181 -58.73 39.68 14.26
CA LYS A 181 -59.17 40.72 13.28
C LYS A 181 -58.31 40.58 12.00
N GLU A 182 -58.77 40.42 10.75
CA GLU A 182 -59.91 40.94 9.96
C GLU A 182 -59.57 42.14 9.05
N ASN A 183 -59.58 41.86 7.73
CA ASN A 183 -59.78 42.70 6.52
C ASN A 183 -58.78 42.21 5.42
N VAL A 184 -59.15 41.60 4.27
CA VAL A 184 -60.17 41.92 3.24
C VAL A 184 -59.80 43.26 2.57
N ILE A 185 -59.41 43.32 1.28
CA ILE A 185 -60.12 43.07 -0.01
C ILE A 185 -59.09 42.45 -1.02
N LEU A 186 -59.31 41.52 -1.99
CA LEU A 186 -60.34 41.09 -2.97
C LEU A 186 -60.16 41.65 -4.43
N ALA A 187 -60.05 40.75 -5.44
CA ALA A 187 -60.16 40.99 -6.91
C ALA A 187 -59.08 41.89 -7.60
N ASP A 188 -58.77 41.83 -8.90
CA ASP A 188 -59.18 40.98 -10.08
C ASP A 188 -57.94 40.80 -11.00
N ILE A 189 -57.73 39.70 -11.75
CA ILE A 189 -58.25 39.31 -13.10
C ILE A 189 -57.88 40.27 -14.27
N GLY A 190 -57.31 39.70 -15.35
CA GLY A 190 -56.96 40.36 -16.64
C GLY A 190 -55.55 39.97 -17.14
N THR A 191 -55.25 39.02 -18.03
CA THR A 191 -55.86 38.43 -19.26
C THR A 191 -55.81 39.27 -20.55
N SER A 192 -54.73 39.09 -21.34
CA SER A 192 -54.66 39.09 -22.83
C SER A 192 -53.18 38.88 -23.23
N THR A 193 -52.74 37.98 -24.15
CA THR A 193 -52.99 37.91 -25.62
C THR A 193 -52.71 39.25 -26.31
N THR A 194 -52.07 39.38 -27.49
CA THR A 194 -51.97 38.50 -28.68
C THR A 194 -50.58 38.62 -29.35
N ASP A 195 -50.05 37.78 -30.27
CA ASP A 195 -50.15 36.36 -30.67
C ASP A 195 -48.92 36.11 -31.62
N HIS A 196 -48.86 35.55 -32.85
CA HIS A 196 -49.75 34.93 -33.86
C HIS A 196 -48.84 34.21 -34.92
N ASP A 197 -49.35 33.20 -35.66
CA ASP A 197 -48.85 32.61 -36.95
C ASP A 197 -47.50 31.87 -37.02
N GLU A 198 -47.25 30.81 -37.82
CA GLU A 198 -48.01 29.87 -38.70
C GLU A 198 -47.02 28.68 -39.00
N VAL A 199 -47.27 27.49 -39.59
CA VAL A 199 -48.39 26.53 -39.88
C VAL A 199 -47.66 25.25 -40.46
N HIS A 200 -48.10 23.99 -40.59
CA HIS A 200 -49.36 23.25 -40.89
C HIS A 200 -49.30 21.82 -40.28
N ASP A 201 -50.48 21.25 -39.94
CA ASP A 201 -51.12 19.99 -40.40
C ASP A 201 -50.28 18.78 -40.90
N GLU A 202 -50.72 17.50 -40.75
CA GLU A 202 -51.83 16.84 -40.03
C GLU A 202 -51.51 15.33 -39.96
N ASN A 203 -51.87 14.56 -38.92
CA ASN A 203 -53.17 13.90 -38.77
C ASN A 203 -53.34 13.27 -37.37
N ASN A 204 -54.57 12.87 -36.99
CA ASN A 204 -55.00 12.75 -35.57
C ASN A 204 -55.86 11.49 -35.27
N MET A 205 -56.28 11.36 -33.99
CA MET A 205 -57.24 10.42 -33.36
C MET A 205 -56.72 9.02 -32.99
N LEU A 206 -57.04 8.41 -31.84
CA LEU A 206 -57.72 8.78 -30.57
C LEU A 206 -57.19 7.79 -29.46
N THR A 207 -57.47 7.81 -28.16
CA THR A 207 -58.64 8.26 -27.35
C THR A 207 -58.17 8.75 -25.95
N SER A 208 -58.96 8.62 -24.87
CA SER A 208 -58.67 9.10 -23.50
C SER A 208 -59.24 8.18 -22.40
N PHE A 209 -58.73 8.29 -21.15
CA PHE A 209 -59.47 8.50 -19.87
C PHE A 209 -58.76 7.95 -18.60
N GLY A 210 -58.78 8.74 -17.50
CA GLY A 210 -58.94 8.24 -16.12
C GLY A 210 -57.71 8.09 -15.17
N PRO A 211 -57.66 8.86 -14.07
CA PRO A 211 -56.89 8.59 -12.83
C PRO A 211 -57.83 8.43 -11.59
N PRO A 212 -57.33 8.35 -10.34
CA PRO A 212 -56.37 7.41 -9.72
C PRO A 212 -57.01 6.63 -8.53
N GLU A 213 -56.30 5.72 -7.84
CA GLU A 213 -56.83 5.06 -6.63
C GLU A 213 -55.75 4.64 -5.58
N THR A 214 -56.18 4.24 -4.38
CA THR A 214 -55.37 4.27 -3.13
C THR A 214 -55.66 3.17 -2.08
N VAL A 215 -54.59 2.65 -1.44
CA VAL A 215 -54.49 2.27 0.01
C VAL A 215 -55.21 1.01 0.58
N GLN A 216 -54.39 0.01 0.96
CA GLN A 216 -54.54 -0.97 2.08
C GLN A 216 -55.71 -2.01 2.04
N PRO A 217 -55.80 -3.04 2.95
CA PRO A 217 -55.04 -3.34 4.20
C PRO A 217 -54.45 -4.78 4.31
N ALA A 218 -54.10 -5.22 5.54
CA ALA A 218 -53.44 -6.50 5.90
C ALA A 218 -54.24 -7.34 6.94
N VAL A 219 -53.57 -8.17 7.78
CA VAL A 219 -54.06 -8.96 8.97
C VAL A 219 -54.60 -10.39 8.65
N PRO A 220 -54.47 -11.46 9.50
CA PRO A 220 -53.79 -11.65 10.81
C PRO A 220 -52.75 -12.82 10.91
N ILE A 221 -52.08 -12.92 12.08
CA ILE A 221 -51.44 -14.14 12.65
C ILE A 221 -52.34 -14.68 13.79
N PRO A 222 -52.46 -16.00 14.03
CA PRO A 222 -52.03 -16.55 15.35
C PRO A 222 -51.52 -18.04 15.29
N SER A 223 -50.33 -18.36 15.80
CA SER A 223 -50.03 -18.88 17.16
C SER A 223 -50.19 -20.41 17.40
N HIS A 224 -49.10 -21.08 17.82
CA HIS A 224 -48.96 -22.08 18.91
C HIS A 224 -47.57 -22.77 18.74
N VAL A 225 -46.59 -22.80 19.67
CA VAL A 225 -46.50 -22.88 21.15
C VAL A 225 -46.25 -24.33 21.66
N THR A 226 -44.95 -24.59 21.90
CA THR A 226 -44.32 -25.51 22.88
C THR A 226 -44.58 -27.03 22.92
N GLN A 227 -43.47 -27.78 22.80
CA GLN A 227 -43.06 -28.95 23.65
C GLN A 227 -43.96 -30.22 23.58
N SER A 228 -43.56 -31.43 24.02
CA SER A 228 -42.41 -31.89 24.82
C SER A 228 -42.06 -33.37 24.52
N HIS A 229 -40.76 -33.73 24.53
CA HIS A 229 -40.20 -35.09 24.79
C HIS A 229 -40.61 -36.23 23.82
N GLY A 230 -39.86 -37.34 23.69
CA GLY A 230 -38.52 -37.64 24.19
C GLY A 230 -38.08 -39.10 23.90
N ASP A 231 -36.77 -39.27 23.81
CA ASP A 231 -35.96 -40.46 24.16
C ASP A 231 -36.00 -41.82 23.40
N HIS A 232 -34.80 -42.42 23.48
CA HIS A 232 -34.44 -43.85 23.50
C HIS A 232 -34.54 -44.76 22.25
N ASP A 233 -33.44 -44.73 21.49
CA ASP A 233 -32.36 -45.74 21.54
C ASP A 233 -32.24 -46.91 20.54
N HIS A 234 -30.98 -47.36 20.45
CA HIS A 234 -30.46 -48.67 20.00
C HIS A 234 -30.51 -49.06 18.49
N VAL A 235 -29.59 -49.89 17.96
CA VAL A 235 -28.11 -49.98 18.10
C VAL A 235 -27.55 -50.98 17.06
N LYS A 236 -26.49 -50.58 16.34
CA LYS A 236 -25.38 -51.38 15.74
C LYS A 236 -25.63 -52.74 15.01
N GLN A 237 -25.02 -52.81 13.81
CA GLN A 237 -23.91 -53.73 13.40
C GLN A 237 -24.10 -54.93 12.45
N ARG A 238 -23.05 -55.05 11.59
CA ARG A 238 -22.32 -56.24 11.07
C ARG A 238 -22.76 -56.94 9.77
N ASN A 239 -21.83 -56.80 8.82
CA ASN A 239 -21.39 -57.74 7.78
C ASN A 239 -21.28 -59.21 8.26
N VAL A 240 -21.33 -60.16 7.31
CA VAL A 240 -20.25 -61.14 7.00
C VAL A 240 -20.55 -61.76 5.61
N ASP A 241 -19.66 -62.59 5.08
CA ASP A 241 -19.31 -62.67 3.64
C ASP A 241 -19.32 -64.12 3.05
N LEU A 242 -19.20 -64.22 1.71
CA LEU A 242 -18.74 -65.38 0.88
C LEU A 242 -19.57 -66.71 0.72
N ASN A 243 -19.86 -67.02 -0.57
CA ASN A 243 -19.61 -68.30 -1.31
C ASN A 243 -20.27 -69.66 -0.90
N ASP A 244 -20.54 -70.66 -1.78
CA ASP A 244 -20.43 -70.88 -3.25
C ASP A 244 -21.29 -72.14 -3.67
N VAL A 245 -21.30 -72.51 -4.97
CA VAL A 245 -21.49 -73.85 -5.60
C VAL A 245 -22.76 -74.12 -6.46
N SER A 246 -22.64 -73.78 -7.76
CA SER A 246 -22.94 -74.58 -8.98
C SER A 246 -24.21 -75.46 -9.16
N LEU A 247 -24.86 -75.39 -10.35
CA LEU A 247 -24.90 -76.49 -11.37
C LEU A 247 -25.67 -76.21 -12.71
N ARG A 248 -24.90 -76.15 -13.83
CA ARG A 248 -25.12 -76.63 -15.23
C ARG A 248 -26.52 -76.97 -15.82
N LEU A 249 -26.78 -76.57 -17.08
CA LEU A 249 -26.88 -77.45 -18.29
C LEU A 249 -27.11 -76.69 -19.64
N GLN A 250 -27.32 -77.39 -20.78
CA GLN A 250 -27.15 -76.91 -22.17
C GLN A 250 -28.41 -77.00 -23.10
N HIS A 251 -28.37 -76.25 -24.21
CA HIS A 251 -29.08 -76.39 -25.52
C HIS A 251 -30.29 -77.36 -25.71
N ARG A 252 -31.38 -76.86 -26.34
CA ARG A 252 -31.77 -77.19 -27.74
C ARG A 252 -32.95 -76.35 -28.28
N SER A 253 -33.41 -76.62 -29.51
CA SER A 253 -34.29 -75.77 -30.34
C SER A 253 -35.52 -76.52 -30.91
N LYS A 254 -36.63 -75.80 -31.21
CA LYS A 254 -37.29 -75.73 -32.54
C LYS A 254 -38.64 -74.95 -32.56
N THR A 255 -39.10 -74.74 -33.79
CA THR A 255 -40.29 -74.09 -34.37
C THR A 255 -41.65 -74.66 -33.86
N ASP A 256 -42.87 -74.14 -34.18
CA ASP A 256 -43.36 -73.67 -35.49
C ASP A 256 -44.58 -72.69 -35.50
N THR A 257 -45.25 -72.54 -36.66
CA THR A 257 -45.92 -71.31 -37.15
C THR A 257 -47.40 -71.51 -37.59
N VAL A 258 -48.19 -70.43 -37.85
CA VAL A 258 -49.15 -70.21 -39.00
C VAL A 258 -50.47 -69.43 -38.70
N LEU A 259 -50.63 -68.24 -39.34
CA LEU A 259 -51.82 -67.49 -39.87
C LEU A 259 -53.13 -67.29 -39.02
N SER A 260 -54.07 -66.36 -39.33
CA SER A 260 -54.34 -65.50 -40.52
C SER A 260 -54.83 -64.06 -40.15
N LYS A 261 -55.24 -63.24 -41.13
CA LYS A 261 -55.52 -61.78 -41.01
C LYS A 261 -56.71 -61.35 -41.89
N PRO A 262 -57.45 -60.27 -41.56
CA PRO A 262 -57.26 -58.98 -42.25
C PRO A 262 -57.38 -57.76 -41.27
N SER A 263 -57.94 -56.60 -41.66
CA SER A 263 -57.16 -55.46 -42.20
C SER A 263 -57.77 -54.10 -41.79
N SER A 264 -57.02 -52.99 -41.85
CA SER A 264 -57.47 -51.65 -41.42
C SER A 264 -56.79 -50.50 -42.21
N PRO A 265 -57.36 -49.26 -42.22
CA PRO A 265 -56.80 -48.12 -42.95
C PRO A 265 -55.53 -47.55 -42.28
N LYS A 266 -54.63 -46.97 -43.09
CA LYS A 266 -53.31 -46.49 -42.66
C LYS A 266 -53.34 -45.02 -42.20
N LEU A 267 -53.18 -44.78 -40.90
CA LEU A 267 -52.86 -43.44 -40.38
C LEU A 267 -51.36 -43.15 -40.58
N ASN A 268 -51.02 -41.99 -41.15
CA ASN A 268 -49.68 -41.74 -41.70
C ASN A 268 -48.69 -41.22 -40.63
N TRP A 269 -48.17 -42.14 -39.81
CA TRP A 269 -47.29 -41.90 -38.64
C TRP A 269 -46.14 -40.91 -38.86
N ARG A 270 -45.59 -40.81 -40.07
CA ARG A 270 -44.49 -39.88 -40.40
C ARG A 270 -44.87 -38.42 -40.13
N PHE A 271 -46.12 -38.03 -40.37
CA PHE A 271 -46.57 -36.64 -40.23
C PHE A 271 -46.69 -36.21 -38.76
N CYS A 272 -47.17 -37.11 -37.89
CA CYS A 272 -47.19 -36.88 -36.44
C CYS A 272 -45.78 -36.69 -35.89
N PHE A 273 -44.84 -37.57 -36.25
CA PHE A 273 -43.45 -37.50 -35.77
C PHE A 273 -42.78 -36.17 -36.15
N THR A 274 -42.89 -35.73 -37.41
CA THR A 274 -42.34 -34.43 -37.84
C THR A 274 -42.96 -33.25 -37.10
N LEU A 275 -44.26 -33.31 -36.79
CA LEU A 275 -44.95 -32.23 -36.07
C LEU A 275 -44.51 -32.16 -34.60
N THR A 276 -44.39 -33.31 -33.91
CA THR A 276 -43.86 -33.33 -32.53
C THR A 276 -42.42 -32.86 -32.44
N THR A 277 -41.54 -33.27 -33.36
CA THR A 277 -40.14 -32.80 -33.37
C THR A 277 -40.06 -31.30 -33.63
N LEU A 278 -40.87 -30.77 -34.56
CA LEU A 278 -40.92 -29.33 -34.84
C LEU A 278 -41.37 -28.52 -33.62
N ILE A 279 -42.43 -28.97 -32.92
CA ILE A 279 -42.91 -28.32 -31.69
C ILE A 279 -41.83 -28.35 -30.59
N PHE A 280 -41.12 -29.48 -30.43
CA PHE A 280 -40.07 -29.61 -29.42
C PHE A 280 -38.86 -28.70 -29.72
N VAL A 281 -38.44 -28.59 -30.99
CA VAL A 281 -37.39 -27.66 -31.42
C VAL A 281 -37.84 -26.21 -31.24
N VAL A 282 -39.08 -25.85 -31.58
CA VAL A 282 -39.61 -24.50 -31.36
C VAL A 282 -39.67 -24.15 -29.86
N MET A 283 -40.07 -25.09 -28.99
CA MET A 283 -40.01 -24.87 -27.54
C MET A 283 -38.58 -24.72 -27.01
N LEU A 284 -37.61 -25.51 -27.49
CA LEU A 284 -36.21 -25.35 -27.12
C LEU A 284 -35.64 -23.99 -27.58
N VAL A 285 -35.98 -23.53 -28.79
CA VAL A 285 -35.59 -22.21 -29.29
C VAL A 285 -36.25 -21.09 -28.49
N LEU A 286 -37.54 -21.22 -28.15
CA LEU A 286 -38.25 -20.24 -27.31
C LEU A 286 -37.70 -20.20 -25.88
N LEU A 287 -37.34 -21.35 -25.28
CA LEU A 287 -36.68 -21.43 -23.98
C LEU A 287 -35.29 -20.81 -24.02
N ALA A 288 -34.49 -21.08 -25.06
CA ALA A 288 -33.19 -20.46 -25.25
C ALA A 288 -33.30 -18.94 -25.46
N LEU A 289 -34.30 -18.46 -26.21
CA LEU A 289 -34.59 -17.04 -26.39
C LEU A 289 -35.09 -16.38 -25.10
N LEU A 290 -35.97 -17.03 -24.33
CA LEU A 290 -36.36 -16.54 -23.00
C LEU A 290 -35.16 -16.49 -22.06
N PHE A 291 -34.28 -17.51 -22.06
CA PHE A 291 -33.06 -17.52 -21.25
C PHE A 291 -32.08 -16.42 -21.69
N LEU A 292 -31.94 -16.15 -22.99
CA LEU A 292 -31.17 -15.03 -23.54
C LEU A 292 -31.79 -13.66 -23.19
N MET A 293 -33.12 -13.55 -23.10
CA MET A 293 -33.79 -12.34 -22.62
C MET A 293 -33.65 -12.17 -21.10
N PHE A 294 -33.78 -13.24 -20.31
CA PHE A 294 -33.63 -13.21 -18.86
C PHE A 294 -32.20 -12.88 -18.44
N THR A 295 -31.20 -13.47 -19.09
CA THR A 295 -29.78 -13.14 -18.85
C THR A 295 -29.48 -11.69 -19.23
N ARG A 296 -29.96 -11.19 -20.39
CA ARG A 296 -29.81 -9.78 -20.78
C ARG A 296 -30.54 -8.81 -19.84
N ALA A 297 -31.74 -9.13 -19.37
CA ALA A 297 -32.47 -8.32 -18.41
C ALA A 297 -31.75 -8.25 -17.05
N SER A 298 -31.24 -9.39 -16.55
CA SER A 298 -30.43 -9.46 -15.34
C SER A 298 -29.11 -8.69 -15.43
N SER A 299 -28.53 -8.56 -16.62
CA SER A 299 -27.27 -7.82 -16.83
C SER A 299 -27.39 -6.29 -16.73
N PHE A 300 -28.60 -5.73 -16.76
CA PHE A 300 -28.78 -4.29 -17.02
C PHE A 300 -28.83 -3.37 -15.79
N ASN A 301 -28.78 -3.91 -14.56
CA ASN A 301 -29.23 -3.18 -13.37
C ASN A 301 -28.21 -3.03 -12.21
N GLN A 302 -26.92 -3.35 -12.41
CA GLN A 302 -25.87 -3.22 -11.38
C GLN A 302 -24.49 -2.80 -11.95
N SER A 303 -24.42 -2.19 -13.14
CA SER A 303 -23.17 -2.11 -13.91
C SER A 303 -21.97 -1.46 -13.19
N TYR A 304 -22.24 -0.49 -12.30
CA TYR A 304 -21.25 0.25 -11.52
C TYR A 304 -20.94 -0.33 -10.12
N HIS A 305 -21.65 -1.37 -9.67
CA HIS A 305 -21.52 -1.92 -8.31
C HIS A 305 -20.35 -2.90 -8.12
N ASN A 306 -19.78 -3.39 -9.23
CA ASN A 306 -18.74 -4.41 -9.24
C ASN A 306 -17.34 -3.74 -9.32
N PRO A 307 -16.45 -3.94 -8.33
CA PRO A 307 -15.12 -3.32 -8.27
C PRO A 307 -14.13 -3.75 -9.37
N LYS A 308 -14.41 -4.82 -10.14
CA LYS A 308 -13.51 -5.35 -11.20
C LYS A 308 -12.16 -5.88 -10.69
N CYS A 309 -12.14 -6.37 -9.45
CA CYS A 309 -11.00 -7.10 -8.88
C CYS A 309 -10.51 -8.21 -9.81
N ALA A 310 -9.22 -8.56 -9.69
CA ALA A 310 -8.75 -9.87 -10.15
C ALA A 310 -9.42 -11.01 -9.37
N GLU A 311 -9.42 -12.22 -9.92
CA GLU A 311 -10.00 -13.40 -9.29
C GLU A 311 -9.37 -13.65 -7.91
N GLY A 312 -10.20 -14.08 -6.94
CA GLY A 312 -9.78 -14.30 -5.55
C GLY A 312 -9.51 -13.03 -4.71
N ARG A 313 -9.52 -11.81 -5.29
CA ARG A 313 -9.18 -10.57 -4.57
C ARG A 313 -10.40 -9.72 -4.25
N HIS A 314 -10.49 -9.18 -3.03
CA HIS A 314 -11.69 -8.46 -2.56
C HIS A 314 -11.44 -7.11 -1.88
N VAL A 315 -10.29 -6.93 -1.23
CA VAL A 315 -10.04 -5.78 -0.33
C VAL A 315 -9.47 -4.59 -1.10
N ILE A 316 -10.02 -3.40 -0.85
CA ILE A 316 -9.51 -2.12 -1.37
C ILE A 316 -8.67 -1.43 -0.28
N VAL A 317 -7.61 -0.72 -0.64
CA VAL A 317 -6.88 0.20 0.27
C VAL A 317 -7.02 1.64 -0.20
N HIS A 318 -7.15 2.60 0.71
CA HIS A 318 -7.05 4.03 0.41
C HIS A 318 -5.64 4.53 0.75
N LEU A 319 -4.77 4.65 -0.26
CA LEU A 319 -3.41 5.17 -0.09
C LEU A 319 -3.45 6.71 -0.08
N PHE A 320 -3.85 7.27 1.06
CA PHE A 320 -4.22 8.69 1.18
C PHE A 320 -3.01 9.62 1.10
N GLU A 321 -3.04 10.58 0.17
CA GLU A 321 -1.97 11.55 -0.09
C GLU A 321 -0.62 10.96 -0.60
N TRP A 322 -0.55 9.65 -0.90
CA TRP A 322 0.65 9.00 -1.48
C TRP A 322 0.99 9.55 -2.88
N LYS A 323 2.26 9.51 -3.30
CA LYS A 323 2.65 9.85 -4.69
C LYS A 323 2.39 8.70 -5.65
N TRP A 324 2.21 9.02 -6.92
CA TRP A 324 1.89 8.01 -7.95
C TRP A 324 3.05 7.03 -8.19
N THR A 325 4.29 7.47 -7.99
CA THR A 325 5.49 6.61 -7.98
C THR A 325 5.48 5.60 -6.84
N ASP A 326 5.16 6.04 -5.62
CA ASP A 326 5.05 5.15 -4.44
C ASP A 326 3.88 4.16 -4.59
N VAL A 327 2.72 4.61 -5.07
CA VAL A 327 1.57 3.73 -5.35
C VAL A 327 1.91 2.67 -6.41
N ALA A 328 2.63 3.03 -7.47
CA ALA A 328 3.05 2.07 -8.51
C ALA A 328 3.95 0.96 -7.94
N LEU A 329 4.97 1.35 -7.17
CA LEU A 329 5.85 0.42 -6.47
C LEU A 329 5.08 -0.42 -5.44
N GLU A 330 4.13 0.17 -4.72
CA GLU A 330 3.32 -0.52 -3.70
C GLU A 330 2.36 -1.56 -4.31
N CYS A 331 1.82 -1.29 -5.50
CA CYS A 331 1.06 -2.27 -6.27
C CYS A 331 1.89 -3.52 -6.57
N GLU A 332 3.12 -3.34 -7.07
CA GLU A 332 4.00 -4.43 -7.50
C GLU A 332 4.61 -5.18 -6.31
N ARG A 333 5.23 -4.47 -5.36
CA ARG A 333 6.01 -5.05 -4.25
C ARG A 333 5.16 -5.59 -3.10
N PHE A 334 3.86 -5.25 -3.04
CA PHE A 334 3.02 -5.60 -1.89
C PHE A 334 1.56 -5.91 -2.25
N LEU A 335 0.80 -4.98 -2.80
CA LEU A 335 -0.66 -5.13 -2.91
C LEU A 335 -1.08 -6.25 -3.87
N GLY A 336 -0.37 -6.40 -4.99
CA GLY A 336 -0.57 -7.51 -5.93
C GLY A 336 -0.28 -8.87 -5.27
N PRO A 337 0.95 -9.09 -4.76
CA PRO A 337 1.32 -10.31 -4.04
C PRO A 337 0.45 -10.63 -2.82
N LYS A 338 -0.02 -9.62 -2.07
CA LYS A 338 -0.90 -9.79 -0.90
C LYS A 338 -2.40 -9.84 -1.24
N GLY A 339 -2.75 -9.95 -2.52
CA GLY A 339 -4.14 -10.24 -2.94
C GLY A 339 -5.12 -9.08 -2.77
N PHE A 340 -4.67 -7.82 -2.78
CA PHE A 340 -5.57 -6.67 -2.78
C PHE A 340 -6.26 -6.49 -4.14
N CYS A 341 -7.53 -6.13 -4.10
CA CYS A 341 -8.35 -5.85 -5.27
C CYS A 341 -7.96 -4.54 -5.96
N GLY A 342 -7.61 -3.50 -5.18
CA GLY A 342 -7.30 -2.20 -5.75
C GLY A 342 -6.97 -1.10 -4.73
N VAL A 343 -6.62 0.07 -5.26
CA VAL A 343 -6.22 1.28 -4.53
C VAL A 343 -7.22 2.40 -4.84
N GLN A 344 -7.81 3.02 -3.82
CA GLN A 344 -8.32 4.38 -3.93
C GLN A 344 -7.14 5.36 -3.83
N VAL A 345 -7.01 6.26 -4.79
CA VAL A 345 -6.04 7.37 -4.79
C VAL A 345 -6.73 8.71 -4.59
N SER A 346 -6.11 9.63 -3.83
CA SER A 346 -6.61 10.98 -3.59
C SER A 346 -6.70 11.83 -4.89
N PRO A 347 -7.44 12.97 -4.90
CA PRO A 347 -7.80 13.68 -6.14
C PRO A 347 -6.60 14.02 -7.05
N PRO A 348 -6.52 13.47 -8.28
CA PRO A 348 -5.35 13.58 -9.16
C PRO A 348 -5.43 14.75 -10.15
N ASN A 349 -6.58 15.44 -10.18
CA ASN A 349 -6.77 16.67 -10.94
C ASN A 349 -5.98 17.84 -10.33
N GLU A 350 -5.88 18.93 -11.08
CA GLU A 350 -5.32 20.17 -10.60
C GLU A 350 -6.21 20.74 -9.49
N HIS A 351 -5.59 21.02 -8.36
CA HIS A 351 -6.25 21.52 -7.17
C HIS A 351 -5.59 22.81 -6.70
N ARG A 352 -6.23 23.52 -5.78
CA ARG A 352 -5.68 24.74 -5.18
C ARG A 352 -4.40 24.41 -4.42
N VAL A 353 -3.41 25.30 -4.49
CA VAL A 353 -2.26 25.31 -3.56
C VAL A 353 -2.58 26.26 -2.42
N ILE A 354 -2.39 25.80 -1.18
CA ILE A 354 -2.68 26.56 0.04
C ILE A 354 -1.43 26.60 0.90
N THR A 355 -0.96 27.82 1.22
CA THR A 355 0.26 28.06 2.00
C THR A 355 -0.03 28.56 3.42
N ASP A 356 -1.27 28.96 3.69
CA ASP A 356 -1.79 29.32 5.01
C ASP A 356 -3.17 28.68 5.21
N PRO A 357 -3.31 27.65 6.08
CA PRO A 357 -2.23 26.93 6.74
C PRO A 357 -1.33 26.19 5.72
N SER A 358 -0.17 25.69 6.17
CA SER A 358 0.87 25.19 5.25
C SER A 358 0.51 23.84 4.61
N TYR A 359 0.14 23.88 3.32
CA TYR A 359 -0.13 22.72 2.44
C TYR A 359 -1.03 21.64 3.05
N PRO A 360 -2.23 21.99 3.56
CA PRO A 360 -3.18 21.04 4.14
C PRO A 360 -3.62 19.97 3.13
N TRP A 361 -4.05 18.81 3.62
CA TRP A 361 -4.54 17.72 2.75
C TRP A 361 -5.80 18.14 1.97
N TRP A 362 -6.70 18.88 2.62
CA TRP A 362 -7.97 19.32 2.05
C TRP A 362 -7.83 20.35 0.92
N GLN A 363 -6.61 20.84 0.63
CA GLN A 363 -6.35 21.61 -0.60
C GLN A 363 -6.66 20.81 -1.87
N ARG A 364 -6.57 19.47 -1.83
CA ARG A 364 -6.87 18.58 -2.96
C ARG A 364 -8.37 18.51 -3.27
N TYR A 365 -9.20 18.73 -2.26
CA TYR A 365 -10.65 18.81 -2.36
C TYR A 365 -11.12 20.23 -2.74
N GLN A 366 -10.26 20.97 -3.46
CA GLN A 366 -10.55 22.29 -4.04
C GLN A 366 -10.07 22.33 -5.50
N PRO A 367 -10.82 21.74 -6.45
CA PRO A 367 -10.41 21.67 -7.86
C PRO A 367 -10.21 23.05 -8.49
N VAL A 368 -9.13 23.19 -9.27
CA VAL A 368 -8.84 24.38 -10.09
C VAL A 368 -8.98 24.05 -11.57
N SER A 369 -8.58 22.85 -11.98
CA SER A 369 -8.91 22.31 -13.30
C SER A 369 -8.92 20.79 -13.33
N TYR A 370 -9.30 20.22 -14.47
CA TYR A 370 -9.25 18.78 -14.73
C TYR A 370 -7.94 18.32 -15.41
N LEU A 371 -6.89 19.14 -15.40
CA LEU A 371 -5.53 18.72 -15.75
C LEU A 371 -5.02 17.69 -14.73
N LEU A 372 -4.40 16.60 -15.18
CA LEU A 372 -3.83 15.59 -14.27
C LEU A 372 -2.44 16.01 -13.79
N HIS A 373 -2.37 16.95 -12.84
CA HIS A 373 -1.14 17.36 -12.17
C HIS A 373 -1.48 17.87 -10.76
N SER A 374 -1.10 17.08 -9.76
CA SER A 374 -1.49 17.24 -8.34
C SER A 374 -0.27 17.07 -7.44
N ARG A 375 -0.45 17.25 -6.12
CA ARG A 375 0.57 17.01 -5.08
C ARG A 375 1.34 15.68 -5.26
N SER A 376 0.64 14.63 -5.70
CA SER A 376 1.17 13.28 -5.91
C SER A 376 1.98 13.07 -7.20
N GLY A 377 2.01 14.06 -8.10
CA GLY A 377 2.75 13.98 -9.36
C GLY A 377 1.96 14.40 -10.61
N ASN A 378 2.62 14.25 -11.76
CA ASN A 378 2.15 14.68 -13.07
C ASN A 378 1.41 13.57 -13.86
N LYS A 379 0.89 13.93 -15.03
CA LYS A 379 0.08 13.05 -15.91
C LYS A 379 0.82 11.81 -16.41
N THR A 380 2.15 11.86 -16.54
CA THR A 380 2.96 10.71 -16.94
C THR A 380 3.10 9.74 -15.78
N GLN A 381 3.41 10.24 -14.57
CA GLN A 381 3.49 9.42 -13.35
C GLN A 381 2.13 8.78 -12.99
N PHE A 382 1.02 9.50 -13.19
CA PHE A 382 -0.32 8.95 -13.00
C PHE A 382 -0.62 7.81 -13.99
N ARG A 383 -0.17 7.91 -15.25
CA ARG A 383 -0.34 6.86 -16.26
C ARG A 383 0.52 5.63 -15.96
N ASP A 384 1.78 5.84 -15.60
CA ASP A 384 2.71 4.78 -15.18
C ASP A 384 2.10 3.95 -14.04
N MET A 385 1.62 4.62 -12.99
CA MET A 385 0.91 4.01 -11.87
C MET A 385 -0.32 3.21 -12.30
N VAL A 386 -1.20 3.77 -13.15
CA VAL A 386 -2.41 3.06 -13.60
C VAL A 386 -2.07 1.82 -14.44
N ASP A 387 -1.07 1.90 -15.31
CA ASP A 387 -0.66 0.76 -16.13
C ASP A 387 0.03 -0.33 -15.29
N ARG A 388 0.97 0.03 -14.42
CA ARG A 388 1.71 -0.91 -13.56
C ARG A 388 0.80 -1.62 -12.55
N CYS A 389 -0.05 -0.88 -11.85
CA CYS A 389 -1.02 -1.48 -10.93
C CYS A 389 -1.98 -2.45 -11.64
N ASN A 390 -2.50 -2.09 -12.82
CA ASN A 390 -3.36 -3.00 -13.58
C ASN A 390 -2.62 -4.24 -14.08
N ALA A 391 -1.34 -4.15 -14.43
CA ALA A 391 -0.52 -5.29 -14.86
C ALA A 391 -0.41 -6.36 -13.75
N VAL A 392 -0.28 -5.96 -12.48
CA VAL A 392 -0.28 -6.87 -11.32
C VAL A 392 -1.67 -7.15 -10.74
N GLY A 393 -2.73 -6.80 -11.47
CA GLY A 393 -4.13 -7.09 -11.13
C GLY A 393 -4.74 -6.20 -10.03
N VAL A 394 -4.09 -5.10 -9.67
CA VAL A 394 -4.53 -4.12 -8.65
C VAL A 394 -5.22 -2.96 -9.36
N ARG A 395 -6.53 -2.78 -9.14
CA ARG A 395 -7.30 -1.74 -9.83
C ARG A 395 -7.12 -0.37 -9.20
N ILE A 396 -7.01 0.68 -10.01
CA ILE A 396 -7.03 2.06 -9.53
C ILE A 396 -8.47 2.57 -9.51
N TYR A 397 -8.88 3.10 -8.36
CA TYR A 397 -10.09 3.89 -8.17
C TYR A 397 -9.68 5.32 -7.86
N VAL A 398 -10.23 6.30 -8.59
CA VAL A 398 -9.87 7.70 -8.39
C VAL A 398 -10.89 8.38 -7.48
N ASP A 399 -10.41 9.10 -6.48
CA ASP A 399 -11.22 10.06 -5.75
C ASP A 399 -11.51 11.28 -6.66
N VAL A 400 -12.78 11.50 -7.00
CA VAL A 400 -13.22 12.52 -7.97
C VAL A 400 -14.11 13.58 -7.33
N VAL A 401 -13.60 14.81 -7.33
CA VAL A 401 -14.28 15.99 -6.79
C VAL A 401 -15.00 16.71 -7.92
N ILE A 402 -16.30 16.43 -8.03
CA ILE A 402 -17.15 16.87 -9.15
C ILE A 402 -18.39 17.68 -8.72
N ASN A 403 -18.60 17.85 -7.41
CA ASN A 403 -19.65 18.73 -6.87
C ASN A 403 -19.28 20.21 -7.01
N HIS A 404 -18.01 20.56 -6.78
CA HIS A 404 -17.61 21.95 -6.59
C HIS A 404 -16.19 22.20 -7.12
N MET A 405 -15.87 23.48 -7.31
CA MET A 405 -14.52 23.97 -7.57
C MET A 405 -13.97 24.73 -6.34
N GLY A 406 -12.67 25.00 -6.31
CA GLY A 406 -11.96 25.53 -5.15
C GLY A 406 -12.38 26.93 -4.71
N GLY A 407 -12.11 27.27 -3.44
CA GLY A 407 -12.42 28.58 -2.87
C GLY A 407 -11.37 29.67 -3.16
N HIS A 408 -11.78 30.93 -3.03
CA HIS A 408 -10.94 32.14 -3.14
C HIS A 408 -10.26 32.33 -4.53
N LYS A 409 -9.19 33.12 -4.59
CA LYS A 409 -8.40 33.38 -5.79
C LYS A 409 -7.01 32.81 -5.61
N GLY A 410 -6.41 32.24 -6.66
CA GLY A 410 -5.06 31.71 -6.57
C GLY A 410 -4.54 31.07 -7.85
N ILE A 411 -3.52 30.23 -7.66
CA ILE A 411 -2.91 29.38 -8.69
C ILE A 411 -3.11 27.92 -8.26
N GLY A 412 -3.41 27.04 -9.22
CA GLY A 412 -3.52 25.59 -9.00
C GLY A 412 -2.17 24.86 -9.10
N SER A 413 -2.17 23.58 -8.72
CA SER A 413 -0.99 22.69 -8.73
C SER A 413 -0.36 22.46 -10.12
N ALA A 414 -1.01 22.86 -11.20
CA ALA A 414 -0.48 22.81 -12.56
C ALA A 414 -0.14 24.20 -13.15
N GLY A 415 -0.29 25.26 -12.35
CA GLY A 415 -0.03 26.65 -12.76
C GLY A 415 -1.26 27.42 -13.27
N SER A 416 -2.46 26.83 -13.28
CA SER A 416 -3.67 27.52 -13.74
C SER A 416 -4.12 28.60 -12.76
N SER A 417 -4.30 29.83 -13.23
CA SER A 417 -4.92 30.89 -12.43
C SER A 417 -6.45 30.74 -12.36
N PHE A 418 -7.04 30.98 -11.19
CA PHE A 418 -8.49 30.98 -10.98
C PHE A 418 -8.93 32.09 -10.03
N ASP A 419 -10.20 32.51 -10.13
CA ASP A 419 -10.77 33.62 -9.35
C ASP A 419 -12.22 33.29 -8.98
N SER A 420 -12.41 32.57 -7.87
CA SER A 420 -13.73 32.09 -7.40
C SER A 420 -14.67 33.23 -6.99
N ASN A 421 -14.13 34.37 -6.57
CA ASN A 421 -14.91 35.59 -6.31
C ASN A 421 -15.60 36.12 -7.58
N ARG A 422 -15.11 35.71 -8.76
CA ARG A 422 -15.66 36.01 -10.08
C ARG A 422 -16.23 34.78 -10.79
N LEU A 423 -16.23 33.62 -10.12
CA LEU A 423 -16.61 32.31 -10.66
C LEU A 423 -15.84 31.95 -11.95
N LEU A 424 -14.53 32.21 -11.98
CA LEU A 424 -13.68 31.98 -13.16
C LEU A 424 -12.65 30.87 -12.94
N PHE A 425 -12.77 29.78 -13.71
CA PHE A 425 -11.79 28.69 -13.79
C PHE A 425 -11.41 28.44 -15.27
N PRO A 426 -10.55 29.29 -15.87
CA PRO A 426 -10.34 29.33 -17.31
C PRO A 426 -9.75 28.06 -17.93
N ALA A 427 -9.13 27.19 -17.14
CA ALA A 427 -8.55 25.93 -17.59
C ALA A 427 -9.58 24.79 -17.80
N VAL A 428 -10.83 24.96 -17.36
CA VAL A 428 -11.96 24.04 -17.66
C VAL A 428 -12.92 24.62 -18.73
N PRO A 429 -12.57 25.78 -19.29
CA PRO A 429 -13.22 27.05 -18.96
C PRO A 429 -14.62 26.90 -18.32
N PHE A 430 -14.69 27.05 -16.99
CA PHE A 430 -15.94 27.37 -16.29
C PHE A 430 -16.03 28.89 -16.02
N GLY A 431 -17.21 29.45 -16.19
CA GLY A 431 -17.58 30.82 -15.84
C GLY A 431 -18.85 30.87 -14.97
N PRO A 432 -19.36 32.07 -14.60
CA PRO A 432 -20.52 32.23 -13.70
C PRO A 432 -21.76 31.40 -14.03
N ASN A 433 -22.00 31.09 -15.30
CA ASN A 433 -23.16 30.31 -15.76
C ASN A 433 -23.02 28.80 -15.51
N ASP A 434 -21.82 28.30 -15.20
CA ASP A 434 -21.55 26.87 -14.96
C ASP A 434 -21.78 26.46 -13.47
N PHE A 435 -22.13 27.41 -12.60
CA PHE A 435 -22.24 27.24 -11.14
C PHE A 435 -23.64 27.47 -10.60
N SER A 436 -23.95 26.89 -9.45
CA SER A 436 -25.22 27.09 -8.75
C SER A 436 -25.32 28.53 -8.26
N CYS A 437 -26.43 29.19 -8.60
CA CYS A 437 -26.61 30.63 -8.40
C CYS A 437 -27.16 30.97 -7.01
N CYS A 438 -26.57 32.00 -6.38
CA CYS A 438 -27.15 32.63 -5.18
C CYS A 438 -28.38 33.48 -5.50
N GLU A 439 -28.46 34.02 -6.73
CA GLU A 439 -29.40 35.09 -7.10
C GLU A 439 -30.57 34.61 -7.98
N CYS A 440 -30.60 33.32 -8.36
CA CYS A 440 -31.60 32.77 -9.30
C CYS A 440 -32.33 31.53 -8.75
N ASP A 441 -32.76 31.62 -7.48
CA ASP A 441 -33.57 30.63 -6.76
C ASP A 441 -32.97 29.23 -6.52
N ALA A 442 -31.81 28.87 -7.10
CA ALA A 442 -31.18 27.57 -6.86
C ALA A 442 -30.74 27.41 -5.39
N CYS A 443 -29.88 28.31 -4.89
CA CYS A 443 -29.60 28.46 -3.47
C CYS A 443 -30.36 29.67 -2.92
N LYS A 444 -31.03 29.51 -1.77
CA LYS A 444 -31.89 30.55 -1.16
C LYS A 444 -31.37 31.10 0.18
N THR A 445 -30.15 30.74 0.57
CA THR A 445 -29.52 31.19 1.82
C THR A 445 -28.83 32.54 1.65
N ALA A 446 -28.81 33.35 2.72
CA ALA A 446 -28.28 34.70 2.64
C ALA A 446 -26.76 34.75 2.41
N SER A 447 -26.04 33.70 2.81
CA SER A 447 -24.59 33.56 2.62
C SER A 447 -24.18 32.77 1.36
N CYS A 448 -25.15 32.26 0.58
CA CYS A 448 -24.99 31.21 -0.44
C CYS A 448 -24.51 29.84 0.09
N ASN A 449 -24.25 29.66 1.39
CA ASN A 449 -23.76 28.40 1.95
C ASN A 449 -24.92 27.50 2.42
N ILE A 450 -24.62 26.24 2.72
CA ILE A 450 -25.55 25.37 3.44
C ILE A 450 -25.71 25.91 4.86
N GLU A 451 -26.86 26.51 5.16
CA GLU A 451 -27.19 27.05 6.49
C GLU A 451 -28.03 26.05 7.32
N SER A 452 -28.71 25.09 6.66
CA SER A 452 -29.33 23.93 7.32
C SER A 452 -29.14 22.63 6.55
N TYR A 453 -28.63 21.61 7.23
CA TYR A 453 -28.60 20.22 6.73
C TYR A 453 -29.96 19.52 6.80
N SER A 454 -31.00 20.15 7.37
CA SER A 454 -32.39 19.65 7.34
C SER A 454 -33.15 20.03 6.06
N ASP A 455 -32.54 20.84 5.18
CA ASP A 455 -33.11 21.25 3.90
C ASP A 455 -32.32 20.62 2.73
N ALA A 456 -32.93 19.66 2.04
CA ALA A 456 -32.31 18.97 0.91
C ALA A 456 -32.03 19.88 -0.30
N GLN A 457 -32.74 21.00 -0.46
CA GLN A 457 -32.46 21.97 -1.52
C GLN A 457 -31.23 22.80 -1.18
N GLN A 458 -31.04 23.18 0.09
CA GLN A 458 -29.79 23.81 0.52
C GLN A 458 -28.61 22.87 0.37
N VAL A 459 -28.72 21.63 0.89
CA VAL A 459 -27.61 20.66 0.86
C VAL A 459 -27.14 20.36 -0.57
N ARG A 460 -28.02 20.44 -1.58
CA ARG A 460 -27.71 20.09 -2.99
C ARG A 460 -27.52 21.26 -3.97
N ASN A 461 -27.78 22.50 -3.56
CA ASN A 461 -27.66 23.68 -4.44
C ASN A 461 -26.82 24.82 -3.82
N CYS A 462 -26.57 24.79 -2.50
CA CYS A 462 -25.81 25.80 -1.79
C CYS A 462 -24.39 25.32 -1.49
N ARG A 463 -23.47 26.28 -1.31
CA ARG A 463 -22.04 26.03 -1.15
C ARG A 463 -21.74 25.24 0.13
N LEU A 464 -21.17 24.05 -0.04
CA LEU A 464 -20.48 23.33 1.04
C LEU A 464 -19.25 24.13 1.46
N LEU A 465 -19.24 24.67 2.69
CA LEU A 465 -18.10 25.38 3.29
C LEU A 465 -17.51 26.50 2.39
N GLY A 466 -18.34 27.20 1.61
CA GLY A 466 -17.91 28.26 0.69
C GLY A 466 -17.28 27.79 -0.62
N LEU A 467 -17.15 26.48 -0.85
CA LEU A 467 -16.67 25.90 -2.11
C LEU A 467 -17.66 26.17 -3.26
N ILE A 468 -17.15 26.32 -4.47
CA ILE A 468 -17.95 26.86 -5.58
C ILE A 468 -18.73 25.73 -6.26
N ASP A 469 -19.97 25.55 -5.80
CA ASP A 469 -20.91 24.54 -6.23
C ASP A 469 -21.23 24.59 -7.75
N LEU A 470 -21.02 23.46 -8.44
CA LEU A 470 -21.21 23.31 -9.88
C LEU A 470 -22.68 23.00 -10.20
N ALA A 471 -23.24 23.70 -11.20
CA ALA A 471 -24.61 23.45 -11.65
C ALA A 471 -24.68 22.17 -12.51
N LEU A 472 -24.54 21.00 -11.88
CA LEU A 472 -24.52 19.69 -12.55
C LEU A 472 -25.82 19.36 -13.29
N ALA A 473 -26.89 20.10 -13.04
CA ALA A 473 -28.13 20.14 -13.82
C ALA A 473 -27.94 20.58 -15.29
N ARG A 474 -26.81 21.23 -15.62
CA ARG A 474 -26.52 21.78 -16.95
C ARG A 474 -25.70 20.81 -17.80
N ASP A 475 -26.14 20.56 -19.02
CA ASP A 475 -25.44 19.66 -19.96
C ASP A 475 -24.01 20.09 -20.30
N GLU A 476 -23.72 21.40 -20.28
CA GLU A 476 -22.36 21.91 -20.50
C GLU A 476 -21.41 21.50 -19.35
N VAL A 477 -21.91 21.56 -18.11
CA VAL A 477 -21.17 21.15 -16.92
C VAL A 477 -20.98 19.62 -16.93
N ARG A 478 -22.06 18.86 -17.16
CA ARG A 478 -21.98 17.41 -17.32
C ARG A 478 -21.00 16.99 -18.41
N ARG A 479 -20.96 17.66 -19.56
CA ARG A 479 -20.04 17.32 -20.66
C ARG A 479 -18.57 17.57 -20.29
N LYS A 480 -18.28 18.67 -19.59
CA LYS A 480 -16.92 18.98 -19.08
C LYS A 480 -16.47 17.95 -18.03
N VAL A 481 -17.33 17.61 -17.07
CA VAL A 481 -17.08 16.58 -16.05
C VAL A 481 -16.93 15.19 -16.68
N ALA A 482 -17.80 14.81 -17.63
CA ALA A 482 -17.72 13.55 -18.37
C ALA A 482 -16.42 13.44 -19.15
N GLY A 483 -15.94 14.52 -19.77
CA GLY A 483 -14.65 14.54 -20.47
C GLY A 483 -13.46 14.26 -19.56
N TYR A 484 -13.50 14.74 -18.31
CA TYR A 484 -12.51 14.43 -17.27
C TYR A 484 -12.57 12.96 -16.83
N LEU A 485 -13.76 12.47 -16.47
CA LEU A 485 -13.96 11.09 -16.03
C LEU A 485 -13.64 10.08 -17.14
N ASN A 486 -13.99 10.38 -18.40
CA ASN A 486 -13.63 9.57 -19.56
C ASN A 486 -12.13 9.58 -19.83
N GLN A 487 -11.43 10.71 -19.64
CA GLN A 487 -9.97 10.73 -19.72
C GLN A 487 -9.29 9.81 -18.69
N LEU A 488 -9.88 9.65 -17.49
CA LEU A 488 -9.41 8.69 -16.49
C LEU A 488 -9.69 7.24 -16.92
N ILE A 489 -10.90 6.96 -17.41
CA ILE A 489 -11.30 5.64 -17.94
C ILE A 489 -10.38 5.21 -19.10
N ASP A 490 -10.11 6.12 -20.04
CA ASP A 490 -9.28 5.88 -21.22
C ASP A 490 -7.81 5.61 -20.83
N ILE A 491 -7.33 6.16 -19.71
CA ILE A 491 -6.02 5.85 -19.12
C ILE A 491 -5.98 4.45 -18.49
N GLY A 492 -7.13 3.87 -18.11
CA GLY A 492 -7.22 2.54 -17.49
C GLY A 492 -7.66 2.55 -16.02
N VAL A 493 -8.20 3.66 -15.51
CA VAL A 493 -8.82 3.72 -14.18
C VAL A 493 -10.04 2.81 -14.13
N GLY A 494 -10.12 1.94 -13.13
CA GLY A 494 -11.18 0.93 -12.97
C GLY A 494 -12.47 1.48 -12.35
N GLY A 495 -12.42 2.63 -11.67
CA GLY A 495 -13.59 3.28 -11.09
C GLY A 495 -13.32 4.52 -10.26
N PHE A 496 -14.30 4.92 -9.47
CA PHE A 496 -14.33 6.21 -8.77
C PHE A 496 -14.87 6.11 -7.33
N ARG A 497 -14.24 6.85 -6.39
CA ARG A 497 -14.91 7.35 -5.18
C ARG A 497 -15.42 8.75 -5.54
N VAL A 498 -16.72 8.96 -5.51
CA VAL A 498 -17.33 10.26 -5.83
C VAL A 498 -17.47 11.06 -4.54
N ASP A 499 -16.68 12.13 -4.44
CA ASP A 499 -16.66 13.05 -3.31
C ASP A 499 -18.01 13.76 -3.12
N ALA A 500 -18.36 14.04 -1.86
CA ALA A 500 -19.50 14.88 -1.49
C ALA A 500 -20.84 14.53 -2.18
N ALA A 501 -21.08 13.27 -2.56
CA ALA A 501 -22.22 12.90 -3.41
C ALA A 501 -23.60 13.19 -2.79
N LYS A 502 -23.71 13.30 -1.45
CA LYS A 502 -24.86 13.85 -0.72
C LYS A 502 -25.32 15.22 -1.26
N HIS A 503 -24.36 16.03 -1.69
CA HIS A 503 -24.53 17.40 -2.19
C HIS A 503 -24.84 17.48 -3.69
N MET A 504 -24.87 16.35 -4.41
CA MET A 504 -25.30 16.28 -5.81
C MET A 504 -26.68 15.60 -5.94
N TRP A 505 -27.47 16.05 -6.91
CA TRP A 505 -28.74 15.40 -7.25
C TRP A 505 -28.50 14.02 -7.91
N PRO A 506 -29.18 12.96 -7.45
CA PRO A 506 -29.03 11.62 -8.02
C PRO A 506 -29.28 11.55 -9.54
N ASP A 507 -30.31 12.23 -10.06
CA ASP A 507 -30.63 12.18 -11.50
C ASP A 507 -29.60 12.95 -12.38
N ASP A 508 -28.90 13.95 -11.83
CA ASP A 508 -27.81 14.64 -12.54
C ASP A 508 -26.57 13.75 -12.63
N MET A 509 -26.21 13.06 -11.53
CA MET A 509 -25.15 12.05 -11.55
C MET A 509 -25.51 10.83 -12.41
N LYS A 510 -26.77 10.41 -12.44
CA LYS A 510 -27.27 9.36 -13.35
C LYS A 510 -27.08 9.76 -14.82
N THR A 511 -27.40 11.00 -15.16
CA THR A 511 -27.23 11.56 -16.51
C THR A 511 -25.74 11.67 -16.86
N LEU A 512 -24.90 12.12 -15.92
CA LEU A 512 -23.44 12.13 -16.06
C LEU A 512 -22.88 10.70 -16.28
N PHE A 513 -23.22 9.74 -15.42
CA PHE A 513 -22.69 8.38 -15.48
C PHE A 513 -23.12 7.64 -16.74
N ALA A 514 -24.32 7.91 -17.27
CA ALA A 514 -24.77 7.40 -18.56
C ALA A 514 -23.87 7.85 -19.73
N SER A 515 -23.28 9.05 -19.65
CA SER A 515 -22.37 9.58 -20.67
C SER A 515 -20.92 9.05 -20.58
N LEU A 516 -20.61 8.23 -19.57
CA LEU A 516 -19.25 7.69 -19.40
C LEU A 516 -18.91 6.60 -20.44
N HIS A 517 -17.62 6.46 -20.73
CA HIS A 517 -17.08 5.36 -21.52
C HIS A 517 -17.21 4.01 -20.81
N ASN A 518 -17.05 2.93 -21.57
CA ASN A 518 -16.72 1.62 -21.01
C ASN A 518 -15.23 1.58 -20.65
N LEU A 519 -14.85 0.75 -19.67
CA LEU A 519 -13.48 0.58 -19.23
C LEU A 519 -12.53 0.16 -20.36
N ASN A 520 -11.29 0.66 -20.30
CA ASN A 520 -10.26 0.40 -21.30
C ASN A 520 -10.00 -1.11 -21.47
N THR A 521 -10.20 -1.60 -22.69
CA THR A 521 -10.12 -3.03 -23.04
C THR A 521 -8.71 -3.62 -23.02
N LYS A 522 -7.67 -2.81 -22.77
CA LYS A 522 -6.32 -3.27 -22.40
C LYS A 522 -6.33 -4.04 -21.07
N TRP A 523 -7.17 -3.62 -20.12
CA TRP A 523 -7.14 -4.07 -18.73
C TRP A 523 -8.44 -4.73 -18.24
N PHE A 524 -9.56 -4.49 -18.94
CA PHE A 524 -10.90 -4.92 -18.52
C PHE A 524 -11.68 -5.61 -19.67
N PRO A 525 -12.60 -6.55 -19.36
CA PRO A 525 -13.46 -7.17 -20.37
C PRO A 525 -14.32 -6.16 -21.13
N ILE A 526 -14.51 -6.38 -22.44
CA ILE A 526 -15.31 -5.52 -23.32
C ILE A 526 -16.72 -5.26 -22.75
N GLY A 527 -17.15 -4.00 -22.77
CA GLY A 527 -18.45 -3.57 -22.24
C GLY A 527 -18.50 -3.37 -20.72
N SER A 528 -17.40 -3.56 -19.98
CA SER A 528 -17.35 -3.25 -18.55
C SER A 528 -17.60 -1.76 -18.29
N ARG A 529 -18.52 -1.42 -17.38
CA ARG A 529 -18.66 -0.06 -16.82
C ARG A 529 -17.71 0.13 -15.62
N PRO A 530 -17.24 1.36 -15.32
CA PRO A 530 -16.40 1.63 -14.15
C PRO A 530 -17.11 1.26 -12.84
N PHE A 531 -16.33 0.94 -11.80
CA PHE A 531 -16.83 0.90 -10.43
C PHE A 531 -17.17 2.31 -9.93
N VAL A 532 -18.24 2.46 -9.14
CA VAL A 532 -18.57 3.72 -8.47
C VAL A 532 -18.93 3.43 -7.01
N ALA A 533 -18.30 4.18 -6.11
CA ALA A 533 -18.72 4.34 -4.72
C ALA A 533 -18.97 5.83 -4.43
N MET A 534 -20.20 6.20 -4.09
CA MET A 534 -20.60 7.58 -3.79
C MET A 534 -20.48 7.86 -2.30
N GLU A 535 -19.99 9.04 -1.96
CA GLU A 535 -19.99 9.50 -0.57
C GLU A 535 -21.31 10.11 -0.14
N VAL A 536 -22.02 9.40 0.73
CA VAL A 536 -23.23 9.89 1.38
C VAL A 536 -23.15 9.56 2.86
N ILE A 537 -22.79 10.56 3.66
CA ILE A 537 -22.93 10.51 5.12
C ILE A 537 -24.43 10.56 5.41
N ASP A 538 -25.03 9.45 5.85
CA ASP A 538 -26.45 9.34 6.24
C ASP A 538 -26.52 8.96 7.71
N ASN A 539 -26.78 9.94 8.58
CA ASN A 539 -26.78 9.73 10.04
C ASN A 539 -28.10 9.12 10.57
N GLY A 540 -29.00 8.66 9.67
CA GLY A 540 -30.28 8.06 10.03
C GLY A 540 -31.46 9.03 10.00
N GLU A 541 -32.60 8.59 10.54
CA GLU A 541 -33.94 9.02 10.11
C GLU A 541 -34.30 10.51 10.28
N HIS A 542 -33.46 11.30 10.94
CA HIS A 542 -33.62 12.74 11.12
C HIS A 542 -33.10 13.60 9.94
N GLU A 543 -32.16 13.09 9.14
CA GLU A 543 -31.64 13.82 7.97
C GLU A 543 -32.61 13.75 6.77
N PRO A 544 -32.67 14.75 5.87
CA PRO A 544 -33.64 14.78 4.76
C PRO A 544 -33.18 14.00 3.51
N ILE A 545 -31.89 13.66 3.43
CA ILE A 545 -31.25 12.97 2.29
C ILE A 545 -30.79 11.60 2.77
N ARG A 546 -31.00 10.56 1.95
CA ARG A 546 -30.70 9.17 2.26
C ARG A 546 -29.63 8.58 1.37
N ALA A 547 -28.80 7.71 1.93
CA ALA A 547 -27.91 6.84 1.17
C ALA A 547 -28.69 5.97 0.15
N SER A 548 -29.94 5.60 0.47
CA SER A 548 -30.82 4.83 -0.42
C SER A 548 -31.31 5.56 -1.68
N GLU A 549 -31.14 6.88 -1.80
CA GLU A 549 -31.40 7.59 -3.06
C GLU A 549 -30.36 7.28 -4.15
N TYR A 550 -29.16 6.84 -3.75
CA TYR A 550 -27.98 6.74 -4.63
C TYR A 550 -27.67 5.30 -5.09
N ILE A 551 -28.23 4.27 -4.43
CA ILE A 551 -27.93 2.85 -4.68
C ILE A 551 -28.31 2.32 -6.08
N GLN A 552 -28.97 3.10 -6.93
CA GLN A 552 -29.17 2.73 -8.34
C GLN A 552 -27.96 3.09 -9.22
N LEU A 553 -27.09 3.99 -8.76
CA LEU A 553 -26.01 4.58 -9.56
C LEU A 553 -24.64 3.90 -9.33
N GLY A 554 -24.52 3.14 -8.24
CA GLY A 554 -23.29 2.53 -7.74
C GLY A 554 -23.41 2.25 -6.25
N ARG A 555 -22.31 1.83 -5.62
CA ARG A 555 -22.25 1.64 -4.17
C ARG A 555 -22.26 2.97 -3.43
N VAL A 556 -22.54 2.93 -2.14
CA VAL A 556 -22.50 4.10 -1.23
C VAL A 556 -21.62 3.78 -0.01
N THR A 557 -20.91 4.78 0.49
CA THR A 557 -20.14 4.73 1.75
C THR A 557 -21.06 4.47 2.95
N GLU A 558 -20.94 3.30 3.59
CA GLU A 558 -21.75 2.97 4.76
C GLU A 558 -21.07 3.43 6.06
N PHE A 559 -21.20 4.73 6.37
CA PHE A 559 -20.60 5.34 7.56
C PHE A 559 -21.06 4.72 8.89
N LYS A 560 -22.28 4.15 8.94
CA LYS A 560 -22.80 3.50 10.16
C LYS A 560 -21.96 2.27 10.53
N TYR A 561 -21.35 1.61 9.54
CA TYR A 561 -20.50 0.43 9.74
C TYR A 561 -19.34 0.73 10.69
N GLY A 562 -18.52 1.72 10.35
CA GLY A 562 -17.38 2.16 11.15
C GLY A 562 -17.79 2.73 12.51
N ALA A 563 -18.85 3.56 12.53
CA ALA A 563 -19.37 4.13 13.76
C ALA A 563 -19.88 3.07 14.76
N HIS A 564 -20.53 2.00 14.28
CA HIS A 564 -21.00 0.91 15.12
C HIS A 564 -19.88 -0.03 15.58
N LEU A 565 -18.89 -0.35 14.73
CA LEU A 565 -17.74 -1.14 15.18
C LEU A 565 -16.86 -0.36 16.15
N GLY A 566 -16.65 0.94 15.92
CA GLY A 566 -15.97 1.84 16.86
C GLY A 566 -16.57 1.75 18.27
N LYS A 567 -17.88 1.96 18.38
CA LYS A 567 -18.62 1.88 19.65
C LYS A 567 -18.59 0.49 20.28
N ALA A 568 -18.68 -0.58 19.49
CA ALA A 568 -18.58 -1.96 19.99
C ALA A 568 -17.19 -2.27 20.58
N PHE A 569 -16.11 -1.96 19.86
CA PHE A 569 -14.74 -2.27 20.28
C PHE A 569 -14.19 -1.32 21.35
N GLN A 570 -14.73 -0.10 21.47
CA GLN A 570 -14.58 0.79 22.63
C GLN A 570 -15.44 0.40 23.85
N LYS A 571 -16.15 -0.73 23.79
CA LYS A 571 -17.02 -1.26 24.85
C LYS A 571 -18.21 -0.37 25.25
N ARG A 572 -18.73 0.46 24.33
CA ARG A 572 -19.99 1.19 24.54
C ARG A 572 -21.21 0.26 24.58
N TYR A 573 -21.10 -0.92 23.97
CA TYR A 573 -22.01 -2.07 24.09
C TYR A 573 -21.25 -3.38 23.82
N PRO A 574 -21.75 -4.56 24.25
CA PRO A 574 -21.01 -5.82 24.17
C PRO A 574 -20.91 -6.37 22.74
N LEU A 575 -19.80 -7.06 22.44
CA LEU A 575 -19.53 -7.59 21.10
C LEU A 575 -20.55 -8.67 20.68
N LYS A 576 -21.20 -9.36 21.63
CA LYS A 576 -22.26 -10.35 21.35
C LYS A 576 -23.37 -9.83 20.44
N ASP A 577 -23.68 -8.53 20.46
CA ASP A 577 -24.79 -7.96 19.68
C ASP A 577 -24.46 -7.88 18.18
N LEU A 578 -23.17 -7.91 17.82
CA LEU A 578 -22.68 -7.98 16.44
C LEU A 578 -23.11 -9.27 15.70
N LYS A 579 -23.70 -10.24 16.39
CA LYS A 579 -24.40 -11.41 15.81
C LYS A 579 -25.45 -11.07 14.76
N THR A 580 -25.97 -9.84 14.80
CA THR A 580 -27.03 -9.33 13.90
C THR A 580 -26.57 -8.16 13.02
N PHE A 581 -25.25 -7.93 12.95
CA PHE A 581 -24.65 -6.76 12.33
C PHE A 581 -24.87 -6.70 10.81
N GLY A 582 -25.17 -5.51 10.28
CA GLY A 582 -25.56 -5.30 8.89
C GLY A 582 -26.91 -4.58 8.78
N THR A 583 -27.78 -5.01 7.85
CA THR A 583 -29.04 -4.32 7.52
C THR A 583 -30.01 -4.15 8.68
N SER A 584 -30.05 -5.11 9.62
CA SER A 584 -30.80 -5.03 10.88
C SER A 584 -30.41 -3.83 11.78
N TRP A 585 -29.26 -3.20 11.53
CA TRP A 585 -28.76 -2.02 12.24
C TRP A 585 -29.00 -0.71 11.45
N GLY A 586 -29.90 -0.73 10.46
CA GLY A 586 -30.22 0.45 9.64
C GLY A 586 -29.17 0.79 8.58
N MET A 587 -28.32 -0.19 8.23
CA MET A 587 -27.34 -0.11 7.14
C MET A 587 -27.97 -0.50 5.78
N LEU A 588 -27.36 -0.04 4.69
CA LEU A 588 -27.66 -0.51 3.33
C LEU A 588 -27.37 -2.00 3.15
N GLU A 589 -27.93 -2.58 2.09
CA GLU A 589 -27.66 -3.96 1.67
C GLU A 589 -26.18 -4.20 1.31
N SER A 590 -25.67 -5.40 1.61
CA SER A 590 -24.25 -5.78 1.35
C SER A 590 -23.80 -5.58 -0.11
N LYS A 591 -24.73 -5.70 -1.07
CA LYS A 591 -24.50 -5.43 -2.50
C LYS A 591 -24.31 -3.94 -2.84
N ASP A 592 -24.78 -3.03 -1.98
CA ASP A 592 -24.80 -1.59 -2.20
C ASP A 592 -23.78 -0.85 -1.30
N SER A 593 -23.33 -1.44 -0.19
CA SER A 593 -22.35 -0.83 0.73
C SER A 593 -20.89 -0.91 0.26
N LEU A 594 -20.15 0.19 0.35
CA LEU A 594 -18.70 0.21 0.57
C LEU A 594 -18.46 0.45 2.06
N VAL A 595 -17.74 -0.45 2.74
CA VAL A 595 -17.56 -0.43 4.20
C VAL A 595 -16.11 -0.15 4.60
N PHE A 596 -15.93 0.47 5.76
CA PHE A 596 -14.64 0.85 6.32
C PHE A 596 -14.78 1.06 7.84
N ILE A 597 -13.67 1.06 8.58
CA ILE A 597 -13.66 1.42 10.00
C ILE A 597 -13.54 2.94 10.15
N ASP A 598 -12.57 3.54 9.46
CA ASP A 598 -12.37 4.98 9.31
C ASP A 598 -12.18 5.38 7.84
N ASN A 599 -12.22 6.69 7.58
CA ASN A 599 -11.81 7.30 6.33
C ASN A 599 -10.90 8.52 6.64
N HIS A 600 -10.49 9.24 5.61
CA HIS A 600 -9.63 10.42 5.75
C HIS A 600 -10.30 11.63 6.44
N ASP A 601 -11.60 11.61 6.69
CA ASP A 601 -12.31 12.66 7.41
C ASP A 601 -12.48 12.30 8.89
N ASN A 602 -13.13 11.17 9.17
CA ASN A 602 -13.60 10.85 10.51
C ASN A 602 -12.47 10.45 11.47
N GLN A 603 -11.35 9.92 10.95
CA GLN A 603 -10.11 9.71 11.73
C GLN A 603 -9.51 11.01 12.29
N ARG A 604 -9.95 12.15 11.74
CA ARG A 604 -9.52 13.51 12.10
C ARG A 604 -10.69 14.47 12.39
N GLY A 605 -11.82 13.93 12.85
CA GLY A 605 -12.98 14.71 13.30
C GLY A 605 -13.90 15.30 12.20
N HIS A 606 -13.47 15.35 10.94
CA HIS A 606 -14.30 15.80 9.81
C HIS A 606 -15.40 14.77 9.46
N GLY A 607 -16.35 15.15 8.60
CA GLY A 607 -17.25 14.20 7.92
C GLY A 607 -18.21 13.42 8.82
N GLY A 608 -18.58 13.96 9.98
CA GLY A 608 -19.34 13.24 11.02
C GLY A 608 -18.45 12.43 11.98
N GLY A 609 -17.20 12.85 12.15
CA GLY A 609 -16.23 12.25 13.07
C GLY A 609 -16.60 12.39 14.56
N GLY A 610 -15.86 11.65 15.39
CA GLY A 610 -16.18 11.36 16.78
C GLY A 610 -16.53 9.87 16.98
N ASP A 611 -16.07 9.27 18.09
CA ASP A 611 -16.24 7.84 18.45
C ASP A 611 -15.74 6.78 17.44
N VAL A 612 -15.17 7.12 16.27
CA VAL A 612 -14.55 6.14 15.35
C VAL A 612 -13.22 5.59 15.89
N LEU A 613 -12.78 4.45 15.37
CA LEU A 613 -11.46 3.88 15.62
C LEU A 613 -10.54 4.13 14.45
N SER A 614 -9.31 4.55 14.72
CA SER A 614 -8.24 4.72 13.73
C SER A 614 -6.91 4.19 14.29
N PHE A 615 -5.81 4.36 13.55
CA PHE A 615 -4.48 3.90 13.96
C PHE A 615 -4.00 4.43 15.33
N TYR A 616 -4.53 5.56 15.82
CA TYR A 616 -4.27 6.07 17.19
C TYR A 616 -4.80 5.13 18.31
N SER A 617 -5.65 4.16 17.99
CA SER A 617 -6.12 3.10 18.91
C SER A 617 -5.85 1.71 18.32
N PRO A 618 -4.57 1.34 18.11
CA PRO A 618 -4.17 0.28 17.17
C PRO A 618 -4.70 -1.11 17.56
N ARG A 619 -4.83 -1.40 18.86
CA ARG A 619 -5.36 -2.68 19.38
C ARG A 619 -6.84 -2.87 19.04
N GLN A 620 -7.66 -1.88 19.37
CA GLN A 620 -9.09 -1.89 19.07
C GLN A 620 -9.34 -1.79 17.55
N TYR A 621 -8.56 -0.97 16.84
CA TYR A 621 -8.63 -0.84 15.39
C TYR A 621 -8.32 -2.17 14.68
N LYS A 622 -7.25 -2.89 15.06
CA LYS A 622 -6.97 -4.22 14.50
C LYS A 622 -8.10 -5.23 14.74
N MET A 623 -8.71 -5.24 15.93
CA MET A 623 -9.89 -6.10 16.19
C MET A 623 -11.10 -5.72 15.32
N ALA A 624 -11.37 -4.43 15.13
CA ALA A 624 -12.45 -3.95 14.27
C ALA A 624 -12.21 -4.27 12.78
N VAL A 625 -10.97 -4.11 12.31
CA VAL A 625 -10.56 -4.46 10.94
C VAL A 625 -10.61 -5.98 10.71
N ALA A 626 -10.16 -6.79 11.66
CA ALA A 626 -10.27 -8.25 11.58
C ALA A 626 -11.74 -8.70 11.51
N PHE A 627 -12.61 -8.11 12.34
CA PHE A 627 -14.06 -8.35 12.24
C PHE A 627 -14.60 -7.95 10.86
N MET A 628 -14.26 -6.75 10.35
CA MET A 628 -14.71 -6.28 9.02
C MET A 628 -14.29 -7.21 7.88
N LEU A 629 -13.04 -7.69 7.90
CA LEU A 629 -12.50 -8.59 6.89
C LEU A 629 -13.08 -10.01 7.01
N ALA A 630 -13.43 -10.45 8.23
CA ALA A 630 -14.16 -11.70 8.43
C ALA A 630 -15.66 -11.59 8.15
N HIS A 631 -16.27 -10.40 8.16
CA HIS A 631 -17.70 -10.20 7.94
C HIS A 631 -18.07 -10.18 6.44
N PRO A 632 -19.17 -10.80 5.99
CA PRO A 632 -19.56 -10.86 4.57
C PRO A 632 -20.20 -9.57 4.02
N HIS A 633 -20.45 -8.57 4.87
CA HIS A 633 -21.21 -7.37 4.50
C HIS A 633 -20.34 -6.29 3.83
N GLY A 634 -20.70 -5.91 2.60
CA GLY A 634 -20.06 -4.83 1.85
C GLY A 634 -18.76 -5.20 1.15
N VAL A 635 -18.25 -4.28 0.33
CA VAL A 635 -16.86 -4.29 -0.15
C VAL A 635 -15.99 -3.57 0.87
N PRO A 636 -14.99 -4.21 1.48
CA PRO A 636 -14.16 -3.59 2.51
C PRO A 636 -13.08 -2.69 1.89
N ARG A 637 -12.98 -1.46 2.40
CA ARG A 637 -11.88 -0.52 2.17
C ARG A 637 -11.12 -0.31 3.47
N LEU A 638 -9.82 -0.62 3.45
CA LEU A 638 -8.87 -0.25 4.50
C LEU A 638 -8.41 1.18 4.28
N MET A 639 -8.28 1.95 5.36
CA MET A 639 -7.53 3.21 5.33
C MET A 639 -6.02 2.91 5.34
N SER A 640 -5.22 3.80 4.75
CA SER A 640 -3.77 3.81 4.88
C SER A 640 -3.32 5.26 5.04
N SER A 641 -2.79 5.57 6.22
CA SER A 641 -2.68 6.92 6.75
C SER A 641 -1.23 7.41 6.81
N TYR A 642 -1.08 8.69 7.13
CA TYR A 642 0.10 9.24 7.79
C TYR A 642 -0.32 9.78 9.16
N SER A 643 0.62 9.89 10.11
CA SER A 643 0.37 10.49 11.42
C SER A 643 0.70 11.98 11.43
N TRP A 644 -0.07 12.75 12.21
CA TRP A 644 0.13 14.18 12.43
C TRP A 644 0.22 14.50 13.93
N ASP A 645 0.75 15.69 14.24
CA ASP A 645 1.11 16.10 15.59
C ASP A 645 -0.09 16.79 16.27
N GLY A 646 -0.35 16.47 17.54
CA GLY A 646 -1.55 16.91 18.29
C GLY A 646 -2.58 15.79 18.48
N GLY A 647 -2.69 14.86 17.53
CA GLY A 647 -3.68 13.77 17.57
C GLY A 647 -4.95 14.11 16.79
N PRO A 648 -6.04 13.31 16.90
CA PRO A 648 -7.07 13.29 15.88
C PRO A 648 -7.86 14.60 15.70
N ALA A 649 -8.10 15.39 16.74
CA ALA A 649 -8.86 16.64 16.63
C ALA A 649 -7.97 17.90 16.55
N ASP A 650 -6.73 17.82 17.02
CA ASP A 650 -5.80 18.96 17.04
C ASP A 650 -4.91 18.91 15.77
N ASN A 651 -4.92 20.00 15.00
CA ASN A 651 -4.26 20.11 13.69
C ASN A 651 -4.81 19.17 12.61
N ASP A 652 -6.13 18.94 12.62
CA ASP A 652 -6.95 18.27 11.59
C ASP A 652 -6.55 18.57 10.13
N TRP A 653 -6.12 19.80 9.85
CA TRP A 653 -5.70 20.28 8.54
C TRP A 653 -4.39 19.69 8.01
N MET A 654 -3.51 19.13 8.86
CA MET A 654 -2.12 18.81 8.49
C MET A 654 -2.00 17.88 7.28
N GLY A 655 -1.20 18.30 6.30
CA GLY A 655 -0.86 17.51 5.13
C GLY A 655 0.07 16.30 5.45
N PRO A 656 0.31 15.44 4.45
CA PRO A 656 1.24 14.32 4.52
C PRO A 656 2.68 14.75 4.84
N PRO A 657 3.56 13.80 5.19
CA PRO A 657 5.01 13.99 5.19
C PRO A 657 5.47 14.66 3.88
N ALA A 658 6.00 15.87 4.00
CA ALA A 658 6.34 16.73 2.87
C ALA A 658 7.65 17.48 3.11
N ASN A 659 8.21 18.05 2.04
CA ASN A 659 9.30 19.02 2.14
C ASN A 659 8.75 20.44 2.41
N THR A 660 9.66 21.42 2.54
CA THR A 660 9.34 22.85 2.78
C THR A 660 8.51 23.52 1.68
N GLU A 661 8.43 22.91 0.49
CA GLU A 661 7.66 23.38 -0.67
C GLU A 661 6.28 22.68 -0.75
N GLY A 662 5.91 21.87 0.25
CA GLY A 662 4.65 21.12 0.29
C GLY A 662 4.63 19.84 -0.54
N ARG A 663 5.71 19.52 -1.29
CA ARG A 663 5.83 18.29 -2.08
C ARG A 663 5.92 17.09 -1.15
N THR A 664 5.05 16.09 -1.35
CA THR A 664 5.03 14.86 -0.55
C THR A 664 6.37 14.12 -0.64
N LYS A 665 6.87 13.60 0.49
CA LYS A 665 8.07 12.75 0.56
C LYS A 665 7.81 11.38 -0.08
N ASP A 666 8.88 10.69 -0.48
CA ASP A 666 8.86 9.28 -0.86
C ASP A 666 8.58 8.39 0.37
N ILE A 667 8.15 7.14 0.15
CA ILE A 667 7.69 6.25 1.22
C ILE A 667 8.73 5.17 1.49
N THR A 668 9.64 5.51 2.41
CA THR A 668 10.64 4.60 2.99
C THR A 668 9.96 3.39 3.65
N ILE A 669 10.39 2.19 3.28
CA ILE A 669 9.94 0.93 3.88
C ILE A 669 11.05 0.37 4.77
N THR A 670 10.99 0.67 6.06
CA THR A 670 11.91 0.14 7.07
C THR A 670 11.33 -1.17 7.64
N LYS A 671 12.08 -2.27 7.50
CA LYS A 671 11.69 -3.59 8.06
C LYS A 671 10.29 -4.08 7.64
N GLY A 672 9.90 -3.80 6.39
CA GLY A 672 8.61 -4.19 5.82
C GLY A 672 7.41 -3.31 6.23
N GLN A 673 7.56 -2.44 7.22
CA GLN A 673 6.61 -1.38 7.57
C GLN A 673 7.07 -0.05 6.96
N CYS A 674 6.24 1.00 7.06
CA CYS A 674 6.61 2.34 6.60
C CYS A 674 7.27 3.16 7.71
N ASP A 675 7.98 4.21 7.30
CA ASP A 675 8.74 5.12 8.18
C ASP A 675 8.32 6.60 7.94
N ASP A 676 9.00 7.57 8.57
CA ASP A 676 8.82 9.02 8.35
C ASP A 676 7.35 9.48 8.45
N ARG A 677 6.66 9.00 9.49
CA ARG A 677 5.24 9.23 9.81
C ARG A 677 4.21 8.60 8.86
N TRP A 678 4.60 7.77 7.89
CA TRP A 678 3.65 6.94 7.15
C TRP A 678 3.20 5.75 8.01
N VAL A 679 1.89 5.56 8.18
CA VAL A 679 1.33 4.59 9.14
C VAL A 679 1.15 3.20 8.52
N CYS A 680 0.71 3.17 7.25
CA CYS A 680 0.59 1.96 6.44
C CYS A 680 -0.16 0.79 7.13
N GLU A 681 -1.37 1.05 7.60
CA GLU A 681 -2.24 0.05 8.26
C GLU A 681 -2.45 -1.20 7.38
N HIS A 682 -2.41 -1.05 6.06
CA HIS A 682 -2.49 -2.17 5.10
C HIS A 682 -1.26 -3.09 5.11
N ARG A 683 -0.14 -2.68 5.71
CA ARG A 683 1.08 -3.50 5.94
C ARG A 683 1.14 -4.12 7.34
N TRP A 684 0.29 -3.71 8.27
CA TRP A 684 0.30 -4.24 9.64
C TRP A 684 -0.02 -5.75 9.60
N PRO A 685 0.80 -6.63 10.20
CA PRO A 685 0.75 -8.07 9.91
C PRO A 685 -0.66 -8.68 10.05
N GLN A 686 -1.34 -8.44 11.18
CA GLN A 686 -2.69 -8.97 11.42
C GLN A 686 -3.73 -8.48 10.40
N ILE A 687 -3.60 -7.25 9.90
CA ILE A 687 -4.53 -6.69 8.90
C ILE A 687 -4.36 -7.39 7.56
N VAL A 688 -3.11 -7.55 7.10
CA VAL A 688 -2.83 -8.18 5.80
C VAL A 688 -2.99 -9.71 5.82
N LEU A 689 -2.74 -10.36 6.96
CA LEU A 689 -3.15 -11.75 7.21
C LEU A 689 -4.69 -11.89 7.09
N MET A 690 -5.46 -10.92 7.58
CA MET A 690 -6.92 -10.90 7.40
C MET A 690 -7.38 -10.52 5.97
N VAL A 691 -6.54 -9.91 5.13
CA VAL A 691 -6.82 -9.78 3.68
C VAL A 691 -6.80 -11.16 3.01
N ALA A 692 -5.81 -12.00 3.35
CA ALA A 692 -5.76 -13.39 2.90
C ALA A 692 -6.96 -14.20 3.41
N PHE A 693 -7.35 -14.03 4.69
CA PHE A 693 -8.59 -14.60 5.24
C PHE A 693 -9.82 -14.18 4.43
N ARG A 694 -10.02 -12.87 4.20
CA ARG A 694 -11.19 -12.35 3.45
C ARG A 694 -11.28 -12.95 2.05
N ASN A 695 -10.14 -13.09 1.38
CA ASN A 695 -10.04 -13.64 0.05
C ASN A 695 -10.40 -15.13 -0.01
N GLU A 696 -9.90 -15.93 0.93
CA GLU A 696 -10.27 -17.34 1.06
C GLU A 696 -11.77 -17.49 1.37
N VAL A 697 -12.30 -16.79 2.38
CA VAL A 697 -13.66 -17.05 2.89
C VAL A 697 -14.80 -16.45 2.06
N ASP A 698 -14.54 -15.87 0.88
CA ASP A 698 -15.60 -15.22 0.09
C ASP A 698 -16.72 -16.21 -0.35
N GLY A 699 -17.90 -15.68 -0.66
CA GLY A 699 -19.12 -16.44 -0.94
C GLY A 699 -19.79 -17.13 0.25
N THR A 700 -19.15 -17.22 1.43
CA THR A 700 -19.71 -17.97 2.58
C THR A 700 -20.58 -17.15 3.53
N SER A 701 -21.53 -17.79 4.22
CA SER A 701 -22.33 -17.23 5.33
C SER A 701 -21.51 -17.07 6.62
N ILE A 702 -22.09 -16.39 7.62
CA ILE A 702 -21.65 -16.50 9.03
C ILE A 702 -22.37 -17.68 9.68
N ASP A 703 -21.59 -18.65 10.14
CA ASP A 703 -22.06 -19.89 10.75
C ASP A 703 -21.45 -20.06 12.17
N ASN A 704 -21.97 -21.01 12.96
CA ASN A 704 -21.44 -21.44 14.26
C ASN A 704 -21.14 -20.29 15.28
N TRP A 705 -21.89 -19.20 15.24
CA TRP A 705 -21.69 -18.07 16.16
C TRP A 705 -21.75 -18.49 17.64
N TRP A 706 -20.71 -18.12 18.38
CA TRP A 706 -20.57 -18.24 19.82
C TRP A 706 -20.25 -16.86 20.43
N ASP A 707 -20.76 -16.61 21.64
CA ASP A 707 -20.43 -15.43 22.44
C ASP A 707 -20.50 -15.75 23.94
N ASN A 708 -19.80 -14.97 24.77
CA ASN A 708 -19.83 -15.10 26.24
C ASN A 708 -20.95 -14.28 26.91
N GLY A 709 -21.87 -13.67 26.15
CA GLY A 709 -22.81 -12.66 26.63
C GLY A 709 -22.24 -11.23 26.74
N GLY A 710 -20.94 -11.04 26.47
CA GLY A 710 -20.18 -9.80 26.65
C GLY A 710 -19.25 -9.49 25.47
N HIS A 711 -17.95 -9.36 25.72
CA HIS A 711 -16.93 -8.93 24.76
C HIS A 711 -15.99 -10.07 24.27
N GLN A 712 -16.34 -11.34 24.48
CA GLN A 712 -15.76 -12.46 23.72
C GLN A 712 -16.76 -12.96 22.69
N ILE A 713 -16.32 -13.07 21.43
CA ILE A 713 -17.11 -13.60 20.32
C ILE A 713 -16.27 -14.54 19.47
N ALA A 714 -16.92 -15.50 18.81
CA ALA A 714 -16.31 -16.29 17.75
C ALA A 714 -17.35 -16.72 16.72
N PHE A 715 -16.96 -16.84 15.46
CA PHE A 715 -17.83 -17.33 14.39
C PHE A 715 -17.04 -17.93 13.23
N SER A 716 -17.73 -18.76 12.46
CA SER A 716 -17.22 -19.34 11.22
C SER A 716 -17.68 -18.56 10.00
N ARG A 717 -16.90 -18.68 8.93
CA ARG A 717 -17.27 -18.28 7.57
C ARG A 717 -17.37 -19.54 6.72
N GLY A 718 -18.60 -20.07 6.64
CA GLY A 718 -18.88 -21.40 6.12
C GLY A 718 -18.04 -22.49 6.78
N ASN A 719 -17.57 -23.43 5.96
CA ASN A 719 -16.53 -24.40 6.29
C ASN A 719 -15.11 -23.94 5.89
N LYS A 720 -14.92 -22.65 5.60
CA LYS A 720 -13.66 -22.09 5.08
C LYS A 720 -12.82 -21.34 6.11
N GLY A 721 -13.42 -20.58 7.03
CA GLY A 721 -12.67 -19.82 8.03
C GLY A 721 -13.35 -19.76 9.39
N PHE A 722 -12.59 -19.40 10.41
CA PHE A 722 -13.04 -19.18 11.78
C PHE A 722 -12.24 -18.05 12.42
N LEU A 723 -12.93 -17.12 13.09
CA LEU A 723 -12.36 -16.00 13.83
C LEU A 723 -12.91 -16.03 15.27
N ALA A 724 -12.05 -15.82 16.25
CA ALA A 724 -12.39 -15.53 17.63
C ALA A 724 -11.69 -14.26 18.11
N ILE A 725 -12.36 -13.46 18.93
CA ILE A 725 -11.85 -12.20 19.49
C ILE A 725 -12.14 -12.16 21.00
N ASN A 726 -11.13 -11.81 21.80
CA ASN A 726 -11.27 -11.53 23.23
C ASN A 726 -11.02 -10.05 23.51
N ASN A 727 -12.09 -9.26 23.64
CA ASN A 727 -12.02 -7.87 24.11
C ASN A 727 -12.55 -7.76 25.56
N GLU A 728 -12.33 -8.76 26.41
CA GLU A 728 -12.63 -8.69 27.86
C GLU A 728 -11.42 -8.19 28.68
N ASN A 729 -11.54 -8.21 30.01
CA ASN A 729 -10.42 -8.09 30.95
C ASN A 729 -10.08 -9.42 31.64
N PHE A 730 -10.61 -10.54 31.14
CA PHE A 730 -10.25 -11.91 31.52
C PHE A 730 -10.05 -12.79 30.27
N ASP A 731 -9.28 -13.87 30.42
CA ASP A 731 -8.88 -14.74 29.31
C ASP A 731 -10.05 -15.54 28.73
N MET A 732 -9.98 -15.84 27.43
CA MET A 732 -10.92 -16.72 26.73
C MET A 732 -10.33 -18.13 26.69
N ASN A 733 -11.03 -19.13 27.24
CA ASN A 733 -10.59 -20.53 27.25
C ASN A 733 -11.80 -21.47 27.09
N VAL A 734 -12.16 -21.81 25.85
CA VAL A 734 -13.43 -22.48 25.49
C VAL A 734 -13.31 -23.42 24.29
N ARG A 735 -14.01 -24.57 24.31
CA ARG A 735 -14.12 -25.48 23.14
C ARG A 735 -15.31 -25.07 22.27
N ILE A 736 -15.05 -24.63 21.03
CA ILE A 736 -16.04 -24.08 20.10
C ILE A 736 -16.12 -24.94 18.83
N LYS A 737 -17.33 -25.14 18.29
CA LYS A 737 -17.57 -25.80 17.00
C LYS A 737 -17.18 -24.84 15.86
N THR A 738 -16.25 -25.20 14.99
CA THR A 738 -15.82 -24.35 13.86
C THR A 738 -16.47 -24.71 12.54
N GLY A 739 -16.94 -25.95 12.36
CA GLY A 739 -17.45 -26.42 11.07
C GLY A 739 -16.39 -26.54 9.96
N LEU A 740 -15.12 -26.25 10.27
CA LEU A 740 -13.99 -26.49 9.37
C LEU A 740 -13.68 -27.99 9.26
N PRO A 741 -12.99 -28.43 8.20
CA PRO A 741 -12.42 -29.78 8.13
C PRO A 741 -11.49 -30.07 9.32
N ALA A 742 -11.50 -31.31 9.80
CA ALA A 742 -10.58 -31.77 10.83
C ALA A 742 -9.12 -31.74 10.35
N GLY A 743 -8.20 -31.25 11.18
CA GLY A 743 -6.78 -31.15 10.84
C GLY A 743 -6.03 -30.10 11.66
N LYS A 744 -4.84 -29.73 11.17
CA LYS A 744 -3.98 -28.71 11.78
C LYS A 744 -3.96 -27.46 10.92
N TYR A 745 -4.08 -26.32 11.59
CA TYR A 745 -4.13 -24.98 10.99
C TYR A 745 -3.12 -24.08 11.68
N CYS A 746 -2.65 -23.06 10.98
CA CYS A 746 -1.84 -21.99 11.55
C CYS A 746 -2.73 -20.84 11.98
N ASP A 747 -2.55 -20.35 13.21
CA ASP A 747 -3.21 -19.16 13.71
C ASP A 747 -2.65 -17.93 12.99
N ILE A 748 -3.42 -17.40 12.04
CA ILE A 748 -3.00 -16.29 11.18
C ILE A 748 -2.93 -14.94 11.92
N MET A 749 -3.16 -14.89 13.23
CA MET A 749 -2.84 -13.72 14.06
C MET A 749 -1.36 -13.69 14.49
N TYR A 750 -0.70 -14.86 14.49
CA TYR A 750 0.60 -15.10 15.11
C TYR A 750 1.58 -15.95 14.26
N GLY A 751 1.16 -16.44 13.09
CA GLY A 751 2.02 -17.17 12.16
C GLY A 751 1.33 -17.44 10.82
N TYR A 752 1.94 -18.31 10.01
CA TYR A 752 1.48 -18.72 8.68
C TYR A 752 2.00 -20.13 8.35
N PRO A 753 1.44 -20.83 7.35
CA PRO A 753 1.96 -22.13 6.92
C PRO A 753 3.34 -22.01 6.27
N THR A 754 4.20 -22.99 6.56
CA THR A 754 5.48 -23.23 5.88
C THR A 754 5.61 -24.73 5.60
N ASP A 755 6.59 -25.14 4.80
CA ASP A 755 6.87 -26.56 4.49
C ASP A 755 7.10 -27.42 5.75
N TYR A 756 7.57 -26.80 6.84
CA TYR A 756 7.86 -27.46 8.12
C TYR A 756 6.70 -27.40 9.13
N GLY A 757 5.60 -26.71 8.78
CA GLY A 757 4.46 -26.43 9.64
C GLY A 757 4.26 -24.94 9.89
N CYS A 758 3.61 -24.57 10.99
CA CYS A 758 3.34 -23.16 11.28
C CYS A 758 4.58 -22.42 11.78
N SER A 759 4.80 -21.20 11.28
CA SER A 759 5.78 -20.25 11.83
C SER A 759 5.39 -19.71 13.22
N GLY A 760 4.13 -19.90 13.63
CA GLY A 760 3.58 -19.52 14.93
C GLY A 760 2.65 -20.59 15.51
N SER A 761 1.59 -20.16 16.22
CA SER A 761 0.64 -21.06 16.89
C SER A 761 0.01 -22.09 15.95
N THR A 762 0.08 -23.38 16.33
CA THR A 762 -0.70 -24.45 15.70
C THR A 762 -2.04 -24.59 16.40
N VAL A 763 -3.11 -24.60 15.62
CA VAL A 763 -4.49 -24.81 16.07
C VAL A 763 -5.00 -26.13 15.50
N VAL A 764 -5.59 -26.97 16.35
CA VAL A 764 -6.14 -28.27 15.94
C VAL A 764 -7.65 -28.19 15.90
N VAL A 765 -8.24 -28.48 14.74
CA VAL A 765 -9.66 -28.79 14.60
C VAL A 765 -9.79 -30.31 14.66
N ASP A 766 -10.52 -30.81 15.66
CA ASP A 766 -10.67 -32.24 15.88
C ASP A 766 -11.63 -32.92 14.89
N SER A 767 -11.75 -34.25 14.97
CA SER A 767 -12.64 -35.05 14.11
C SER A 767 -14.13 -34.76 14.30
N GLU A 768 -14.51 -34.06 15.38
CA GLU A 768 -15.87 -33.57 15.61
C GLU A 768 -16.06 -32.14 15.08
N GLY A 769 -15.01 -31.51 14.52
CA GLY A 769 -15.04 -30.14 14.01
C GLY A 769 -15.05 -29.08 15.11
N PHE A 770 -14.48 -29.37 16.28
CA PHE A 770 -14.27 -28.41 17.36
C PHE A 770 -12.81 -27.97 17.47
N VAL A 771 -12.61 -26.78 18.04
CA VAL A 771 -11.31 -26.19 18.40
C VAL A 771 -11.32 -25.79 19.87
N ASN A 772 -10.18 -25.87 20.56
CA ASN A 772 -10.00 -25.25 21.86
C ASN A 772 -9.42 -23.84 21.66
N VAL A 773 -10.23 -22.80 21.83
CA VAL A 773 -9.80 -21.41 21.73
C VAL A 773 -9.18 -20.97 23.05
N GLN A 774 -7.94 -20.47 22.99
CA GLN A 774 -7.22 -19.89 24.13
C GLN A 774 -6.65 -18.53 23.71
N ILE A 775 -7.21 -17.44 24.25
CA ILE A 775 -6.81 -16.06 23.92
C ILE A 775 -6.64 -15.27 25.22
N GLY A 776 -5.39 -15.02 25.59
CA GLY A 776 -5.02 -14.25 26.79
C GLY A 776 -5.21 -12.75 26.62
N THR A 777 -5.60 -12.04 27.69
CA THR A 777 -5.80 -10.58 27.66
C THR A 777 -4.50 -9.77 27.64
N THR A 778 -3.37 -10.41 27.91
CA THR A 778 -2.01 -9.85 27.76
C THR A 778 -1.52 -9.85 26.31
N LEU A 779 -2.20 -10.57 25.40
CA LEU A 779 -1.86 -10.59 23.98
C LEU A 779 -2.06 -9.20 23.35
N VAL A 780 -1.06 -8.74 22.58
CA VAL A 780 -1.12 -7.46 21.85
C VAL A 780 -2.35 -7.42 20.94
N ASP A 781 -2.63 -8.53 20.26
CA ASP A 781 -3.77 -8.74 19.37
C ASP A 781 -4.59 -9.92 19.90
N PRO A 782 -5.56 -9.70 20.81
CA PRO A 782 -6.25 -10.77 21.51
C PRO A 782 -7.33 -11.39 20.59
N MET A 783 -6.86 -12.13 19.60
CA MET A 783 -7.62 -12.78 18.53
C MET A 783 -7.00 -14.14 18.21
N LEU A 784 -7.79 -15.01 17.60
CA LEU A 784 -7.34 -16.25 16.94
C LEU A 784 -8.08 -16.38 15.62
N ALA A 785 -7.38 -16.65 14.53
CA ALA A 785 -8.01 -16.82 13.22
C ALA A 785 -7.37 -17.96 12.41
N ILE A 786 -8.20 -18.76 11.76
CA ILE A 786 -7.77 -19.91 10.93
C ILE A 786 -8.65 -20.02 9.69
N HIS A 787 -8.09 -20.48 8.56
CA HIS A 787 -8.84 -20.73 7.33
C HIS A 787 -8.29 -21.92 6.54
N THR A 788 -9.02 -22.41 5.53
CA THR A 788 -8.68 -23.64 4.78
C THR A 788 -7.33 -23.56 4.07
N GLY A 789 -7.01 -22.44 3.42
CA GLY A 789 -5.64 -22.16 2.92
C GLY A 789 -4.55 -22.01 4.00
N ALA A 790 -4.88 -21.98 5.29
CA ALA A 790 -3.92 -21.99 6.41
C ALA A 790 -3.75 -23.39 7.04
N MET A 791 -4.24 -24.45 6.38
CA MET A 791 -4.11 -25.85 6.82
C MET A 791 -2.75 -26.42 6.41
N TYR A 792 -2.16 -27.29 7.23
CA TYR A 792 -0.87 -27.94 6.91
C TYR A 792 -0.83 -29.44 7.24
N GLY A 793 0.08 -30.16 6.56
CA GLY A 793 0.35 -31.59 6.79
C GLY A 793 -0.62 -32.59 6.13
N THR A 794 -1.48 -32.14 5.22
CA THR A 794 -2.54 -32.96 4.58
C THR A 794 -2.29 -33.32 3.12
N GLY A 795 -1.02 -33.39 2.69
CA GLY A 795 -0.64 -33.89 1.36
C GLY A 795 -1.06 -33.02 0.17
N SER A 796 -1.56 -31.81 0.41
CA SER A 796 -1.84 -30.82 -0.62
C SER A 796 -0.55 -30.12 -1.04
N SER A 797 -0.27 -30.08 -2.34
CA SER A 797 0.73 -29.16 -2.88
C SER A 797 0.15 -27.74 -2.82
N SER A 798 0.78 -26.86 -2.04
CA SER A 798 0.35 -25.47 -1.84
C SER A 798 1.30 -24.52 -2.56
N THR A 799 1.23 -24.48 -3.89
CA THR A 799 2.10 -23.64 -4.75
C THR A 799 1.83 -22.14 -4.64
N ASP A 800 0.70 -21.73 -4.06
CA ASP A 800 0.18 -20.36 -4.14
C ASP A 800 0.10 -19.65 -2.77
N TYR A 801 0.79 -20.15 -1.74
CA TYR A 801 0.79 -19.59 -0.38
C TYR A 801 2.14 -19.00 0.08
N GLU A 802 2.96 -18.49 -0.85
CA GLU A 802 4.16 -17.70 -0.54
C GLU A 802 3.79 -16.27 -0.05
N ILE A 803 3.02 -16.20 1.04
CA ILE A 803 2.64 -14.93 1.65
C ILE A 803 3.69 -14.54 2.68
N ASP A 804 4.85 -14.07 2.18
CA ASP A 804 5.94 -13.50 2.99
C ASP A 804 5.43 -12.44 3.98
N PHE A 805 5.34 -12.81 5.26
CA PHE A 805 4.92 -11.93 6.32
C PHE A 805 6.05 -11.77 7.33
N PRO A 806 6.28 -10.53 7.84
CA PRO A 806 7.33 -10.31 8.80
C PRO A 806 6.99 -11.03 10.11
N SER A 807 7.65 -12.16 10.31
CA SER A 807 7.99 -12.64 11.65
C SER A 807 8.62 -11.48 12.43
N PRO A 808 8.48 -11.41 13.77
CA PRO A 808 9.05 -10.32 14.56
C PRO A 808 10.56 -10.24 14.30
N LEU A 809 10.99 -9.17 13.62
CA LEU A 809 12.31 -9.16 13.01
C LEU A 809 13.41 -9.28 14.07
N PRO A 810 14.27 -10.33 14.04
CA PRO A 810 15.62 -10.17 14.55
C PRO A 810 16.27 -9.01 13.78
N SER A 811 17.25 -8.34 14.38
CA SER A 811 17.91 -7.16 13.79
C SER A 811 18.91 -7.51 12.68
N THR A 812 18.54 -8.46 11.81
CA THR A 812 19.30 -9.01 10.69
C THR A 812 18.37 -9.14 9.48
N PRO A 813 18.70 -8.56 8.31
CA PRO A 813 17.86 -8.72 7.12
C PRO A 813 17.86 -10.15 6.58
N GLY A 814 16.82 -10.48 5.82
CA GLY A 814 16.50 -11.86 5.43
C GLY A 814 17.54 -12.55 4.53
N PRO A 815 17.43 -13.89 4.41
CA PRO A 815 18.29 -14.69 3.55
C PRO A 815 18.17 -14.20 2.10
N THR A 816 19.28 -14.16 1.37
CA THR A 816 19.27 -13.71 -0.02
C THR A 816 18.51 -14.72 -0.88
N ARG A 817 17.67 -14.22 -1.79
CA ARG A 817 17.02 -15.03 -2.82
C ARG A 817 18.07 -15.86 -3.56
N LYS A 818 17.94 -17.19 -3.58
CA LYS A 818 18.78 -18.05 -4.42
C LYS A 818 18.58 -17.64 -5.89
N PRO A 819 19.61 -17.16 -6.60
CA PRO A 819 19.39 -16.55 -7.92
C PRO A 819 19.18 -17.61 -9.01
N GLY A 820 18.45 -17.25 -10.07
CA GLY A 820 18.14 -18.16 -11.17
C GLY A 820 19.25 -18.19 -12.23
N GLU A 821 19.39 -19.28 -12.99
CA GLU A 821 20.40 -19.42 -14.05
C GLU A 821 20.49 -18.16 -14.96
N GLY A 822 21.63 -17.45 -14.91
CA GLY A 822 21.85 -16.20 -15.66
C GLY A 822 21.49 -14.89 -14.95
N ASP A 823 21.25 -14.87 -13.63
CA ASP A 823 20.82 -13.69 -12.85
C ASP A 823 21.98 -12.71 -12.58
N PHE A 824 22.45 -12.05 -13.64
CA PHE A 824 23.44 -10.97 -13.59
C PHE A 824 22.90 -9.73 -12.86
N GLN A 825 23.47 -9.41 -11.70
CA GLN A 825 23.19 -8.18 -10.95
C GLN A 825 24.43 -7.30 -10.86
N ARG A 826 24.23 -5.99 -10.66
CA ARG A 826 25.34 -5.07 -10.39
C ARG A 826 25.82 -5.27 -8.95
N THR A 827 27.12 -5.44 -8.76
CA THR A 827 27.79 -5.63 -7.48
C THR A 827 28.94 -4.66 -7.41
N VAL A 828 28.95 -3.80 -6.39
CA VAL A 828 30.07 -2.89 -6.10
C VAL A 828 30.78 -3.39 -4.86
N ILE A 829 32.10 -3.29 -4.86
CA ILE A 829 32.97 -3.67 -3.74
C ILE A 829 33.91 -2.49 -3.46
N PHE A 830 33.94 -2.05 -2.21
CA PHE A 830 34.91 -1.11 -1.67
C PHE A 830 35.76 -1.82 -0.60
N LEU A 831 37.08 -1.69 -0.69
CA LEU A 831 38.02 -2.12 0.35
C LEU A 831 38.90 -0.93 0.78
N GLU A 832 38.75 -0.47 2.02
CA GLU A 832 39.60 0.59 2.59
C GLU A 832 41.03 0.07 2.78
N GLY A 833 42.00 0.69 2.10
CA GLY A 833 43.39 0.25 2.09
C GLY A 833 44.39 1.35 1.72
N THR A 834 45.23 1.75 2.67
CA THR A 834 46.28 2.76 2.44
C THR A 834 47.50 2.14 1.76
N THR A 835 47.66 2.44 0.47
CA THR A 835 48.81 2.06 -0.37
C THR A 835 49.85 3.18 -0.44
N VAL A 836 51.12 2.84 -0.64
CA VAL A 836 52.16 3.79 -1.11
C VAL A 836 52.28 3.79 -2.63
N MET A 837 52.96 4.80 -3.21
CA MET A 837 53.17 4.85 -4.66
C MET A 837 53.88 3.59 -5.19
N GLY A 838 53.36 3.01 -6.27
CA GLY A 838 53.84 1.75 -6.86
C GLY A 838 53.13 0.49 -6.34
N GLN A 839 52.24 0.62 -5.35
CA GLN A 839 51.35 -0.46 -4.92
C GLN A 839 49.97 -0.30 -5.57
N ASN A 840 49.35 -1.42 -5.94
CA ASN A 840 47.99 -1.46 -6.51
C ASN A 840 47.17 -2.54 -5.80
N LEU A 841 45.88 -2.26 -5.55
CA LEU A 841 44.97 -3.21 -4.91
C LEU A 841 44.15 -4.00 -5.95
N PHE A 842 44.15 -5.31 -5.77
CA PHE A 842 43.30 -6.28 -6.45
C PHE A 842 42.46 -7.02 -5.40
N ILE A 843 41.38 -7.65 -5.83
CA ILE A 843 40.69 -8.68 -5.05
C ILE A 843 40.81 -10.03 -5.74
N ARG A 844 40.73 -11.09 -4.95
CA ARG A 844 40.48 -12.47 -5.40
C ARG A 844 39.37 -13.05 -4.56
N GLY A 845 38.60 -13.99 -5.12
CA GLY A 845 37.37 -14.43 -4.47
C GLY A 845 36.64 -15.55 -5.20
N GLY A 846 35.32 -15.57 -5.03
CA GLY A 846 34.44 -16.63 -5.53
C GLY A 846 33.88 -17.43 -4.37
N ILE A 847 33.79 -18.75 -4.51
CA ILE A 847 33.36 -19.68 -3.43
C ILE A 847 34.59 -20.44 -2.90
N ALA A 848 34.66 -20.74 -1.61
CA ALA A 848 35.73 -21.57 -1.06
C ALA A 848 35.63 -23.05 -1.49
N HIS A 849 36.79 -23.68 -1.70
CA HIS A 849 36.91 -25.03 -2.24
C HIS A 849 36.38 -26.15 -1.33
N ASP A 850 36.07 -25.87 -0.07
CA ASP A 850 35.44 -26.82 0.87
C ASP A 850 33.91 -26.66 0.97
N LYS A 851 33.34 -25.68 0.25
CA LYS A 851 31.89 -25.39 0.23
C LYS A 851 31.19 -25.91 -1.02
N ARG A 852 31.93 -26.03 -2.14
CA ARG A 852 31.40 -26.45 -3.44
C ARG A 852 32.32 -27.47 -4.11
N GLU A 853 31.74 -28.54 -4.67
CA GLU A 853 32.48 -29.52 -5.47
C GLU A 853 32.75 -29.00 -6.90
N GLY A 854 33.79 -29.53 -7.56
CA GLY A 854 34.10 -29.19 -8.96
C GLY A 854 34.98 -27.96 -9.17
N CYS A 855 35.62 -27.46 -8.12
CA CYS A 855 36.54 -26.32 -8.21
C CYS A 855 37.92 -26.75 -8.74
N THR A 856 38.42 -26.03 -9.75
CA THR A 856 39.66 -26.29 -10.48
C THR A 856 40.55 -25.04 -10.51
N GLY A 857 41.86 -25.22 -10.71
CA GLY A 857 42.84 -24.12 -10.80
C GLY A 857 42.82 -23.31 -12.11
N GLU A 858 41.73 -23.36 -12.86
CA GLU A 858 41.52 -22.70 -14.16
C GLU A 858 40.11 -22.12 -14.14
N ALA A 859 40.00 -20.80 -13.99
CA ALA A 859 38.75 -20.09 -13.67
C ALA A 859 37.61 -20.48 -14.60
N SER A 860 37.88 -20.54 -15.91
CA SER A 860 36.95 -20.91 -16.98
C SER A 860 36.35 -22.33 -16.89
N THR A 861 36.80 -23.15 -15.94
CA THR A 861 36.30 -24.52 -15.67
C THR A 861 35.95 -24.78 -14.21
N SER A 862 36.08 -23.76 -13.35
CA SER A 862 36.04 -23.93 -11.89
C SER A 862 34.66 -23.60 -11.35
N ALA A 863 33.99 -24.57 -10.72
CA ALA A 863 32.68 -24.32 -10.09
C ALA A 863 32.74 -23.27 -8.95
N CYS A 864 33.92 -22.94 -8.44
CA CYS A 864 34.13 -21.89 -7.42
C CYS A 864 34.32 -20.48 -8.02
N ALA A 865 34.60 -20.36 -9.32
CA ALA A 865 34.69 -19.07 -9.98
C ALA A 865 33.27 -18.50 -10.21
N ILE A 866 33.15 -17.18 -10.24
CA ILE A 866 31.88 -16.49 -10.46
C ILE A 866 32.03 -15.55 -11.65
N THR A 867 31.18 -15.69 -12.66
CA THR A 867 31.23 -14.91 -13.90
C THR A 867 30.94 -13.43 -13.63
N ILE A 868 31.85 -12.56 -14.05
CA ILE A 868 31.77 -11.10 -13.87
C ILE A 868 31.97 -10.36 -15.20
N LYS A 869 31.50 -9.11 -15.24
CA LYS A 869 31.69 -8.16 -16.34
C LYS A 869 31.99 -6.80 -15.73
N GLN A 870 33.24 -6.35 -15.79
CA GLN A 870 33.68 -5.10 -15.16
C GLN A 870 33.01 -3.86 -15.79
N ASN A 871 32.40 -3.02 -14.96
CA ASN A 871 31.83 -1.73 -15.33
C ASN A 871 32.91 -0.65 -15.39
N SER A 872 32.69 0.39 -16.21
CA SER A 872 33.61 1.52 -16.33
C SER A 872 33.41 2.53 -15.20
N LEU A 873 34.49 2.83 -14.48
CA LEU A 873 34.55 3.92 -13.50
C LEU A 873 34.85 5.30 -14.13
N GLY A 874 35.15 5.35 -15.44
CA GLY A 874 35.40 6.60 -16.16
C GLY A 874 36.50 6.50 -17.22
N GLY A 875 36.70 7.61 -17.94
CA GLY A 875 37.69 7.74 -19.02
C GLY A 875 38.99 8.45 -18.65
N SER A 876 39.16 8.92 -17.41
CA SER A 876 40.35 9.66 -16.98
C SER A 876 41.61 8.79 -16.95
N ALA A 877 42.79 9.43 -16.91
CA ALA A 877 44.07 8.73 -16.76
C ALA A 877 44.15 7.97 -15.43
N HIS A 878 43.52 8.48 -14.36
CA HIS A 878 43.43 7.86 -13.04
C HIS A 878 42.80 6.46 -13.07
N TYR A 879 41.72 6.26 -13.83
CA TYR A 879 41.11 4.93 -14.02
C TYR A 879 41.80 4.07 -15.09
N GLY A 880 42.94 4.53 -15.61
CA GLY A 880 43.76 3.82 -16.59
C GLY A 880 44.14 2.39 -16.17
N PRO A 881 44.75 2.16 -14.99
CA PRO A 881 45.17 0.83 -14.55
C PRO A 881 43.98 -0.13 -14.37
N TYR A 882 42.92 0.32 -13.69
CA TYR A 882 41.69 -0.45 -13.46
C TYR A 882 41.06 -0.95 -14.77
N ARG A 883 40.90 -0.05 -15.74
CA ARG A 883 40.38 -0.38 -17.08
C ARG A 883 41.32 -1.31 -17.86
N ASP A 884 42.63 -1.12 -17.72
CA ASP A 884 43.61 -1.78 -18.58
C ASP A 884 43.98 -3.20 -18.11
N TRP A 885 44.01 -3.44 -16.81
CA TRP A 885 44.01 -4.78 -16.21
C TRP A 885 42.64 -5.47 -16.33
N GLY A 886 41.53 -4.73 -16.27
CA GLY A 886 40.18 -5.28 -16.37
C GLY A 886 39.75 -5.82 -17.75
N ARG A 887 40.57 -5.65 -18.79
CA ARG A 887 40.27 -6.21 -20.12
C ARG A 887 40.45 -7.72 -20.11
N GLY A 888 39.38 -8.49 -20.31
CA GLY A 888 39.47 -9.95 -20.32
C GLY A 888 39.63 -10.57 -18.94
N ASP A 889 39.22 -9.82 -17.91
CA ASP A 889 38.81 -10.28 -16.59
C ASP A 889 37.32 -10.66 -16.68
N ASN A 890 37.02 -11.95 -16.58
CA ASN A 890 35.71 -12.56 -16.80
C ASN A 890 35.19 -13.30 -15.56
N PHE A 891 36.06 -13.61 -14.59
CA PHE A 891 35.74 -14.39 -13.40
C PHE A 891 36.33 -13.77 -12.12
N LEU A 892 35.52 -13.68 -11.07
CA LEU A 892 36.04 -13.54 -9.72
C LEU A 892 36.49 -14.93 -9.23
N ASP A 893 37.81 -15.14 -9.19
CA ASP A 893 38.43 -16.41 -8.78
C ASP A 893 39.61 -16.23 -7.79
N TRP A 894 40.12 -17.34 -7.25
CA TRP A 894 41.19 -17.37 -6.24
C TRP A 894 42.63 -17.45 -6.82
N TYR A 895 42.77 -17.93 -8.05
CA TYR A 895 44.02 -18.25 -8.73
C TYR A 895 44.64 -17.03 -9.42
N GLY A 896 43.82 -16.08 -9.89
CA GLY A 896 44.21 -14.67 -10.00
C GLY A 896 44.17 -14.06 -11.38
N VAL A 897 45.21 -14.25 -12.19
CA VAL A 897 45.32 -13.61 -13.51
C VAL A 897 44.85 -14.56 -14.61
N GLU A 898 43.79 -14.18 -15.32
CA GLU A 898 43.29 -14.99 -16.43
C GLU A 898 44.22 -14.94 -17.65
N SER A 899 44.20 -16.00 -18.46
CA SER A 899 44.98 -16.07 -19.71
C SER A 899 44.60 -15.02 -20.77
N THR A 900 43.42 -14.41 -20.64
CA THR A 900 42.93 -13.29 -21.46
C THR A 900 43.11 -11.91 -20.81
N GLN A 901 43.56 -11.84 -19.55
CA GLN A 901 43.54 -10.60 -18.79
C GLN A 901 44.60 -9.59 -19.27
N GLY A 902 44.24 -8.32 -19.23
CA GLY A 902 45.05 -7.22 -19.72
C GLY A 902 46.26 -6.90 -18.86
N MET A 903 47.20 -6.18 -19.46
CA MET A 903 48.35 -5.57 -18.78
C MET A 903 48.21 -4.05 -18.78
N TYR A 904 48.73 -3.41 -17.74
CA TYR A 904 48.92 -1.96 -17.67
C TYR A 904 50.42 -1.66 -17.55
N SER A 905 50.95 -0.76 -18.38
CA SER A 905 52.37 -0.38 -18.43
C SER A 905 53.38 -1.54 -18.61
N GLY A 906 52.92 -2.74 -18.99
CA GLY A 906 53.72 -3.96 -19.09
C GLY A 906 53.67 -4.87 -17.85
N GLU A 907 52.97 -4.45 -16.79
CA GLU A 907 52.70 -5.26 -15.60
C GLU A 907 51.39 -6.04 -15.76
N ALA A 908 51.42 -7.33 -15.40
CA ALA A 908 50.23 -8.17 -15.37
C ALA A 908 49.32 -7.85 -14.18
N ALA A 909 48.03 -8.13 -14.32
CA ALA A 909 47.09 -8.08 -13.20
C ALA A 909 47.46 -9.12 -12.12
N SER A 910 46.91 -8.97 -10.91
CA SER A 910 47.08 -9.93 -9.81
C SER A 910 45.76 -10.49 -9.27
N GLY A 911 44.66 -10.34 -10.02
CA GLY A 911 43.28 -10.62 -9.63
C GLY A 911 42.33 -9.66 -10.35
N THR A 912 41.09 -9.56 -9.88
CA THR A 912 40.18 -8.49 -10.32
C THR A 912 40.68 -7.14 -9.81
N PRO A 913 40.92 -6.13 -10.66
CA PRO A 913 41.50 -4.87 -10.24
C PRO A 913 40.50 -3.99 -9.49
N CYS A 914 41.01 -3.18 -8.56
CA CYS A 914 40.26 -2.07 -7.97
C CYS A 914 40.92 -0.73 -8.35
N ALA A 915 40.15 0.36 -8.33
CA ALA A 915 40.65 1.72 -8.47
C ALA A 915 40.64 2.43 -7.11
N TRP A 916 41.67 3.22 -6.79
CA TRP A 916 41.61 4.13 -5.65
C TRP A 916 40.52 5.18 -5.88
N THR A 917 39.67 5.45 -4.88
CA THR A 917 38.62 6.47 -4.98
C THR A 917 38.52 7.36 -3.73
N THR A 918 37.83 8.49 -3.88
CA THR A 918 37.51 9.43 -2.80
C THR A 918 36.09 9.97 -2.93
N ASN A 919 35.54 10.48 -1.82
CA ASN A 919 34.29 11.24 -1.78
C ASN A 919 34.49 12.74 -2.09
N ASP A 920 35.73 13.25 -2.17
CA ASP A 920 36.02 14.62 -2.63
C ASP A 920 35.67 14.80 -4.11
N VAL A 921 34.69 15.66 -4.39
CA VAL A 921 34.18 16.00 -5.73
C VAL A 921 35.18 16.72 -6.63
N THR A 922 36.33 17.16 -6.09
CA THR A 922 37.36 17.92 -6.82
C THR A 922 38.55 17.08 -7.29
N HIS A 923 38.66 15.82 -6.86
CA HIS A 923 39.76 14.91 -7.20
C HIS A 923 39.44 14.04 -8.43
N ASP A 924 40.44 13.73 -9.27
CA ASP A 924 40.34 12.81 -10.42
C ASP A 924 39.91 11.36 -10.06
N GLY A 925 39.86 11.05 -8.75
CA GLY A 925 39.45 9.79 -8.16
C GLY A 925 38.06 9.83 -7.54
N HIS A 926 37.30 10.91 -7.75
CA HIS A 926 35.93 11.01 -7.24
C HIS A 926 35.05 9.90 -7.83
N GLN A 927 34.24 9.26 -6.98
CA GLN A 927 33.13 8.41 -7.40
C GLN A 927 31.85 8.77 -6.64
N PRO A 928 30.71 9.01 -7.31
CA PRO A 928 29.44 9.32 -6.64
C PRO A 928 28.92 8.24 -5.69
N LEU A 929 29.41 7.00 -5.80
CA LEU A 929 29.08 5.90 -4.88
C LEU A 929 30.06 5.80 -3.69
N ASN A 930 31.21 6.47 -3.72
CA ASN A 930 32.07 6.61 -2.55
C ASN A 930 31.56 7.78 -1.71
N VAL A 931 30.94 7.44 -0.58
CA VAL A 931 30.57 8.40 0.48
C VAL A 931 31.45 8.27 1.73
N TYR A 932 32.40 7.34 1.72
CA TYR A 932 33.11 6.83 2.90
C TYR A 932 34.42 7.57 3.18
N GLY A 933 35.14 8.01 2.13
CA GLY A 933 36.37 8.78 2.26
C GLY A 933 37.42 8.43 1.20
N GLU A 934 38.62 8.95 1.38
CA GLU A 934 39.82 8.56 0.63
C GLU A 934 40.22 7.11 0.94
N HIS A 935 41.03 6.49 0.07
CA HIS A 935 41.56 5.12 0.22
C HIS A 935 40.54 3.96 0.20
N TYR A 936 39.26 4.22 -0.10
CA TYR A 936 38.31 3.15 -0.45
C TYR A 936 38.55 2.72 -1.90
N TRP A 937 39.17 1.56 -2.08
CA TRP A 937 39.45 0.98 -3.39
C TRP A 937 38.19 0.31 -3.95
N MET A 938 37.72 0.78 -5.10
CA MET A 938 36.44 0.41 -5.71
C MET A 938 36.63 -0.55 -6.89
N THR A 939 35.79 -1.58 -6.97
CA THR A 939 35.46 -2.25 -8.23
C THR A 939 33.95 -2.34 -8.41
N ASP A 940 33.49 -2.25 -9.65
CA ASP A 940 32.08 -2.22 -10.05
C ASP A 940 31.89 -3.28 -11.14
N LEU A 941 31.05 -4.27 -10.87
CA LEU A 941 30.93 -5.49 -11.66
C LEU A 941 29.45 -5.75 -11.96
N ASN A 942 29.14 -6.34 -13.10
CA ASN A 942 27.90 -7.12 -13.23
C ASN A 942 28.27 -8.60 -13.05
N MET A 943 27.79 -9.20 -11.98
CA MET A 943 28.16 -10.53 -11.50
C MET A 943 26.97 -11.47 -11.66
N ASP A 944 27.18 -12.68 -12.19
CA ASP A 944 26.14 -13.71 -12.24
C ASP A 944 25.89 -14.24 -10.83
N CYS A 945 24.81 -13.81 -10.20
CA CYS A 945 24.53 -14.23 -8.84
C CYS A 945 24.12 -15.70 -8.77
N SER A 946 23.78 -16.37 -9.88
CA SER A 946 23.41 -17.80 -9.86
C SER A 946 24.59 -18.73 -9.55
N GLU A 947 25.80 -18.22 -9.69
CA GLU A 947 27.05 -18.89 -9.33
C GLU A 947 27.48 -18.57 -7.87
N THR A 948 26.68 -17.85 -7.08
CA THR A 948 26.93 -17.58 -5.64
C THR A 948 26.38 -18.67 -4.71
N GLU A 949 26.76 -18.68 -3.43
CA GLU A 949 26.07 -19.48 -2.40
C GLU A 949 25.02 -18.62 -1.69
N ASP A 950 23.75 -18.85 -2.02
CA ASP A 950 22.58 -18.10 -1.54
C ASP A 950 22.79 -16.57 -1.55
N GLY A 951 23.28 -16.06 -2.68
CA GLY A 951 23.55 -14.63 -2.92
C GLY A 951 24.89 -14.12 -2.37
N TRP A 952 25.67 -14.95 -1.69
CA TRP A 952 26.96 -14.58 -1.09
C TRP A 952 28.16 -15.18 -1.82
N PHE A 953 29.26 -14.44 -1.79
CA PHE A 953 30.57 -14.86 -2.28
C PHE A 953 31.68 -14.33 -1.37
N GLU A 954 32.82 -14.99 -1.38
CA GLU A 954 34.00 -14.58 -0.62
C GLU A 954 34.91 -13.69 -1.45
N LEU A 955 35.67 -12.83 -0.77
CA LEU A 955 36.80 -12.12 -1.34
C LEU A 955 37.91 -11.89 -0.31
N LYS A 956 39.11 -11.59 -0.81
CA LYS A 956 40.24 -11.14 -0.01
C LYS A 956 41.08 -10.13 -0.79
N GLY A 957 41.61 -9.13 -0.09
CA GLY A 957 42.50 -8.12 -0.66
C GLY A 957 43.90 -8.66 -1.00
N TYR A 958 44.42 -8.20 -2.14
CA TYR A 958 45.79 -8.44 -2.58
C TYR A 958 46.45 -7.12 -3.02
N ILE A 959 47.55 -6.74 -2.40
CA ILE A 959 48.34 -5.54 -2.73
C ILE A 959 49.66 -5.95 -3.39
N THR A 960 49.92 -5.44 -4.59
CA THR A 960 51.24 -5.62 -5.23
C THR A 960 52.31 -4.79 -4.51
N ASN A 961 53.55 -5.25 -4.55
CA ASN A 961 54.73 -4.50 -4.07
C ASN A 961 54.67 -4.12 -2.56
N SER A 962 54.15 -5.01 -1.73
CA SER A 962 54.21 -4.97 -0.26
C SER A 962 54.96 -6.19 0.31
N ASP A 963 55.50 -6.08 1.53
CA ASP A 963 56.26 -7.16 2.21
C ASP A 963 55.39 -8.38 2.57
N ASN A 964 54.07 -8.18 2.65
CA ASN A 964 53.07 -9.24 2.60
C ASN A 964 51.96 -8.80 1.65
N ASN A 965 51.79 -9.51 0.53
CA ASN A 965 50.85 -9.12 -0.53
C ASN A 965 49.40 -9.48 -0.21
N TRP A 966 49.17 -10.48 0.64
CA TRP A 966 47.82 -10.91 1.02
C TRP A 966 47.35 -10.23 2.30
N GLU A 967 46.09 -9.85 2.31
CA GLU A 967 45.35 -9.56 3.53
C GLU A 967 45.35 -10.78 4.48
N GLY A 968 45.41 -10.50 5.79
CA GLY A 968 45.38 -11.50 6.85
C GLY A 968 44.09 -12.29 6.88
N ASN A 969 44.04 -13.37 7.68
CA ASN A 969 42.77 -14.06 7.92
C ASN A 969 41.96 -13.24 8.94
N ILE A 970 40.72 -12.92 8.58
CA ILE A 970 39.77 -12.19 9.43
C ILE A 970 38.70 -13.13 10.00
N GLU A 971 37.98 -12.68 11.01
CA GLU A 971 36.74 -13.30 11.47
C GLU A 971 35.60 -12.30 11.27
N GLN A 972 35.13 -12.14 10.01
CA GLN A 972 34.08 -11.17 9.69
C GLN A 972 32.87 -11.31 10.63
N VAL A 973 32.25 -10.20 11.03
CA VAL A 973 31.05 -10.19 11.86
C VAL A 973 29.87 -10.93 11.20
N ASP A 974 29.06 -11.63 12.00
CA ASP A 974 27.92 -12.43 11.50
C ASP A 974 26.76 -11.60 10.91
N SER A 975 26.77 -10.29 11.13
CA SER A 975 25.97 -9.31 10.38
C SER A 975 26.79 -8.05 10.16
N CYS A 976 26.92 -7.66 8.90
CA CYS A 976 27.46 -6.36 8.51
C CYS A 976 26.55 -5.21 8.98
N GLU A 977 27.07 -3.98 8.92
CA GLU A 977 26.27 -2.76 8.92
C GLU A 977 25.53 -2.58 7.57
N GLY A 978 24.68 -1.55 7.47
CA GLY A 978 24.03 -1.13 6.24
C GLY A 978 22.66 -1.79 5.97
N ALA A 979 21.90 -1.20 5.05
CA ALA A 979 20.51 -1.57 4.74
C ALA A 979 20.37 -2.93 4.04
N ALA A 980 21.45 -3.44 3.45
CA ALA A 980 21.52 -4.74 2.77
C ALA A 980 22.46 -5.74 3.49
N SER A 981 22.75 -5.49 4.76
CA SER A 981 23.29 -6.50 5.69
C SER A 981 22.48 -7.80 5.70
N GLY A 982 23.01 -8.86 6.28
CA GLY A 982 22.32 -10.15 6.39
C GLY A 982 23.23 -11.22 6.96
N SER A 983 22.67 -12.41 7.18
CA SER A 983 23.45 -13.57 7.64
C SER A 983 24.17 -14.25 6.48
N ARG A 984 25.49 -14.34 6.58
CA ARG A 984 26.35 -15.17 5.72
C ARG A 984 25.99 -16.66 5.85
N PRO A 985 26.09 -17.47 4.78
CA PRO A 985 25.72 -18.89 4.80
C PRO A 985 26.72 -19.74 5.61
N TYR A 986 27.96 -19.27 5.76
CA TYR A 986 29.02 -19.91 6.52
C TYR A 986 30.10 -18.87 6.91
N SER A 987 31.00 -19.24 7.83
CA SER A 987 32.14 -18.41 8.25
C SER A 987 33.47 -18.95 7.71
N MET A 988 34.37 -18.06 7.30
CA MET A 988 35.70 -18.33 6.74
C MET A 988 36.68 -17.20 7.10
N GLY A 989 37.98 -17.42 6.86
CA GLY A 989 39.07 -16.45 7.08
C GLY A 989 39.15 -15.29 6.07
N ASN A 990 38.03 -14.96 5.42
CA ASN A 990 37.91 -14.07 4.26
C ASN A 990 36.75 -13.08 4.47
N HIS A 991 36.72 -11.99 3.68
CA HIS A 991 35.52 -11.17 3.59
C HIS A 991 34.41 -11.93 2.85
N MET A 992 33.16 -11.71 3.24
CA MET A 992 31.96 -12.30 2.67
C MET A 992 31.02 -11.19 2.21
N ALA A 993 30.79 -11.11 0.91
CA ALA A 993 30.06 -10.07 0.19
C ALA A 993 28.77 -10.62 -0.43
N ARG A 994 27.80 -9.74 -0.70
CA ARG A 994 26.54 -10.08 -1.38
C ARG A 994 26.53 -9.60 -2.82
N CYS A 995 26.10 -10.46 -3.73
CA CYS A 995 25.85 -10.13 -5.13
C CYS A 995 24.57 -9.30 -5.27
N GLY A 996 24.59 -8.25 -6.09
CA GLY A 996 23.47 -7.30 -6.25
C GLY A 996 23.51 -6.07 -5.34
N TYR A 997 24.61 -5.84 -4.61
CA TYR A 997 24.70 -4.80 -3.57
C TYR A 997 26.03 -4.01 -3.61
N ILE A 998 26.08 -2.92 -2.83
CA ILE A 998 27.31 -2.19 -2.53
C ILE A 998 27.90 -2.78 -1.26
N ASN A 999 29.08 -3.41 -1.36
CA ASN A 999 29.78 -4.04 -0.25
C ASN A 999 30.98 -3.18 0.14
N VAL A 1000 31.23 -3.02 1.44
CA VAL A 1000 32.27 -2.15 1.99
C VAL A 1000 33.00 -2.87 3.12
N PHE A 1001 34.32 -2.95 2.99
CA PHE A 1001 35.22 -3.67 3.87
C PHE A 1001 36.44 -2.80 4.23
N ARG A 1002 37.22 -3.21 5.23
CA ARG A 1002 38.51 -2.59 5.58
C ARG A 1002 39.60 -3.65 5.65
N TRP A 1003 40.81 -3.27 5.24
CA TRP A 1003 41.95 -4.17 5.19
C TRP A 1003 42.31 -4.75 6.58
N ASN A 1004 42.31 -6.08 6.70
CA ASN A 1004 42.50 -6.86 7.94
C ASN A 1004 41.42 -6.64 9.03
N ASP A 1005 40.27 -6.04 8.74
CA ASP A 1005 39.22 -5.78 9.74
C ASP A 1005 38.10 -6.82 9.70
N ASN A 1006 37.48 -7.07 10.86
CA ASN A 1006 36.32 -7.96 10.96
C ASN A 1006 35.00 -7.25 10.58
N GLY A 1007 35.00 -5.91 10.50
CA GLY A 1007 33.85 -5.10 10.16
C GLY A 1007 33.55 -5.09 8.66
N CYS A 1008 32.26 -5.15 8.33
CA CYS A 1008 31.75 -5.06 6.97
C CYS A 1008 30.47 -4.22 6.96
N ARG A 1009 30.14 -3.63 5.82
CA ARG A 1009 28.93 -2.84 5.60
C ARG A 1009 28.37 -3.13 4.21
N ILE A 1010 27.08 -3.41 4.09
CA ILE A 1010 26.43 -3.78 2.83
C ILE A 1010 25.18 -2.92 2.65
N GLU A 1011 25.14 -2.18 1.55
CA GLU A 1011 24.10 -1.19 1.23
C GLU A 1011 23.37 -1.54 -0.07
N THR A 1012 22.11 -1.13 -0.16
CA THR A 1012 21.38 -1.11 -1.43
C THR A 1012 21.88 0.02 -2.33
N PHE A 1013 21.85 -0.17 -3.65
CA PHE A 1013 21.87 0.96 -4.57
C PHE A 1013 20.65 1.86 -4.31
N SER A 1014 20.86 3.17 -4.31
CA SER A 1014 19.87 4.22 -4.03
C SER A 1014 19.27 4.88 -5.27
#